data_AF-A0A670KIM2-F1
#
_entry.id   AF-A0A670KIM2-F1
#
_cell.length_a   1.000
_cell.length_b   1.000
_cell.length_c   1.000
_cell.angle_alpha   90.00
_cell.angle_beta   90.00
_cell.angle_gamma   90.00
#
_symmetry.space_group_name_H-M   'P 1'
#
loop_
_entity.id
_entity.type
_entity.pdbx_description
1 polymer ?
#
loop_
_entity_poly.entity_id
_entity_poly.type
_entity_poly.pdbx_seq_one_letter_code
_entity_poly.pdbx_strand_id
1 'polypeptide(L)'
;MEPLKERAGWCAGYPGEEAVAEMRPLLQEDISQDGIAMGVEPTGWGTDDPDLEENEVGTDPVRVMMLPLQAQHAMEKMEEFVLKVWEGRWRVMPYDVLPDWLKDNDFLLHGHRPPMPSFRACFRSIFRLHTETGNIWTHLLGFLFFLVLGIGYMISPNMKYVAPIQERVVFGMFFLGAILCLCFSWLFHTVYCHSEEVSRTFSKLDYSGIALLTMGSFVPWLYYSFYCSPQPQLIYLVIICVLGVTAIMVSQWDHFATPQYRAVRAGVFLGLGLSGLAPTLHFVIAEGFIKATTVGQIGWLFLMAILYILGVGLYAARIPERFFPGKCDIWRHGELHNEAIPPSPPDPFILGSPPVAGPKAKREPPGAGEGRLPLRRRERGLARGGAWGAMAAAGWSARVTALLRRMNSFHGAGSSKALCLPFMVAGQQVGHVLPSVAKYLCQYPAVFLVSRGDGVPACVELNKKLASSEQRTDAVEGVLREMRAQQDFPCLKEWREELYSVMPYFCDTPLFSMERSATPLFGVKRYGTHLNGYTWRNGQMFMWLARRALSKLTYPGLLDNMAAGGIASGLGVRETLVKESQEEACIPTSLTALAKAAGTISYTYEGAQGGIYAECQFVFDLKLPEGFVPQVGDGEVQQFYLWPLEKVKEAIGSPDFKPNCAMVALDFLIRHGYIQPDGEPHYVELVEGLHRTL
;
A
#
# COMPACT_ATOMS: atom_id res chain seq x y z
N MET A 1 -45.36 -35.31 -23.72
CA MET A 1 -45.20 -36.52 -24.52
C MET A 1 -44.33 -36.17 -25.70
N GLU A 2 -43.23 -36.92 -25.82
CA GLU A 2 -42.23 -37.02 -26.90
C GLU A 2 -41.31 -35.84 -27.28
N PRO A 3 -40.04 -36.16 -27.64
CA PRO A 3 -38.88 -35.46 -27.09
C PRO A 3 -37.96 -34.86 -28.17
N LEU A 4 -37.33 -33.73 -27.84
CA LEU A 4 -36.25 -33.15 -28.64
C LEU A 4 -34.92 -33.92 -28.38
N LYS A 5 -34.84 -35.14 -28.91
CA LYS A 5 -33.58 -35.74 -29.36
C LYS A 5 -33.33 -35.21 -30.78
N GLU A 6 -32.55 -34.14 -30.90
CA GLU A 6 -31.73 -33.81 -32.09
C GLU A 6 -31.06 -32.45 -31.87
N ARG A 7 -29.91 -32.48 -31.19
CA ARG A 7 -28.80 -31.52 -31.29
C ARG A 7 -27.58 -32.07 -30.55
N ALA A 8 -27.29 -33.36 -30.78
CA ALA A 8 -26.03 -33.98 -30.42
C ALA A 8 -25.14 -33.94 -31.67
N GLY A 9 -24.34 -32.89 -31.78
CA GLY A 9 -23.43 -32.73 -32.92
C GLY A 9 -22.26 -31.79 -32.66
N TRP A 10 -21.97 -31.42 -31.41
CA TRP A 10 -20.82 -30.60 -31.03
C TRP A 10 -20.34 -31.00 -29.61
N CYS A 11 -19.99 -32.27 -29.43
CA CYS A 11 -19.37 -32.81 -28.21
C CYS A 11 -18.48 -33.99 -28.59
N ALA A 12 -17.31 -33.70 -29.16
CA ALA A 12 -16.21 -34.65 -29.26
C ALA A 12 -14.91 -33.84 -29.22
N GLY A 13 -14.03 -34.14 -28.27
CA GLY A 13 -12.70 -33.52 -28.17
C GLY A 13 -12.36 -32.90 -26.82
N TYR A 14 -12.42 -33.69 -25.74
CA TYR A 14 -11.58 -33.49 -24.56
C TYR A 14 -10.79 -34.80 -24.38
N PRO A 15 -9.45 -34.80 -24.36
CA PRO A 15 -8.71 -35.91 -23.77
C PRO A 15 -8.68 -35.65 -22.26
N GLY A 16 -9.73 -36.10 -21.57
CA GLY A 16 -9.87 -35.95 -20.13
C GLY A 16 -10.20 -37.30 -19.54
N GLU A 17 -9.18 -38.15 -19.38
CA GLU A 17 -9.04 -39.19 -18.34
C GLU A 17 -7.75 -40.02 -18.49
N GLU A 18 -7.06 -39.97 -19.65
CA GLU A 18 -5.81 -40.74 -19.85
C GLU A 18 -4.51 -39.99 -19.48
N ALA A 19 -4.51 -38.65 -19.42
CA ALA A 19 -3.30 -37.88 -19.14
C ALA A 19 -2.88 -37.82 -17.65
N VAL A 20 -3.65 -38.44 -16.74
CA VAL A 20 -3.32 -38.54 -15.29
C VAL A 20 -2.72 -39.90 -14.93
N ALA A 21 -2.73 -40.87 -15.85
CA ALA A 21 -2.16 -42.21 -15.64
C ALA A 21 -0.70 -42.35 -16.09
N GLU A 22 -0.19 -41.49 -16.99
CA GLU A 22 1.16 -41.61 -17.56
C GLU A 22 2.28 -40.85 -16.82
N MET A 23 1.97 -39.99 -15.85
CA MET A 23 3.00 -39.27 -15.04
C MET A 23 3.32 -39.96 -13.70
N ARG A 24 3.21 -41.29 -13.61
CA ARG A 24 3.47 -42.05 -12.37
C ARG A 24 4.76 -42.90 -12.31
N PRO A 25 5.50 -43.24 -13.40
CA PRO A 25 6.73 -44.02 -13.26
C PRO A 25 8.04 -43.28 -13.55
N LEU A 26 8.10 -41.93 -13.50
CA LEU A 26 9.35 -41.17 -13.76
C LEU A 26 10.03 -40.58 -12.49
N LEU A 27 9.72 -41.10 -11.30
CA LEU A 27 10.34 -40.66 -10.04
C LEU A 27 10.86 -41.82 -9.18
N GLN A 28 11.38 -42.87 -9.82
CA GLN A 28 11.87 -44.02 -9.08
C GLN A 28 13.05 -44.69 -9.78
N GLU A 29 14.18 -44.00 -9.86
CA GLU A 29 15.51 -44.61 -10.04
C GLU A 29 16.57 -43.57 -9.63
N ASP A 30 17.10 -43.73 -8.41
CA ASP A 30 18.50 -43.54 -8.02
C ASP A 30 18.60 -43.40 -6.48
N ILE A 31 18.43 -44.54 -5.79
CA ILE A 31 19.00 -44.76 -4.46
C ILE A 31 19.65 -46.14 -4.45
N SER A 32 20.98 -46.15 -4.53
CA SER A 32 21.96 -47.12 -3.99
C SER A 32 23.20 -47.06 -4.89
N GLN A 33 24.46 -47.10 -4.46
CA GLN A 33 25.13 -47.36 -3.19
C GLN A 33 26.61 -46.99 -3.41
N ASP A 34 27.32 -46.70 -2.31
CA ASP A 34 28.79 -46.73 -2.08
C ASP A 34 29.16 -45.48 -1.28
N GLY A 35 29.27 -45.52 0.06
CA GLY A 35 30.31 -46.26 0.79
C GLY A 35 31.51 -45.32 0.94
N ILE A 36 31.79 -44.73 2.11
CA ILE A 36 32.78 -45.26 3.07
C ILE A 36 32.60 -44.56 4.42
N ALA A 37 32.67 -45.38 5.47
CA ALA A 37 32.63 -45.04 6.88
C ALA A 37 33.92 -44.35 7.37
N MET A 38 33.82 -43.57 8.46
CA MET A 38 34.48 -43.88 9.74
C MET A 38 34.03 -42.89 10.81
N GLY A 39 33.43 -43.41 11.88
CA GLY A 39 33.28 -42.69 13.15
C GLY A 39 34.45 -43.00 14.08
N VAL A 40 34.82 -42.04 14.93
CA VAL A 40 35.53 -42.27 16.19
C VAL A 40 35.08 -41.18 17.18
N GLU A 41 34.32 -41.59 18.19
CA GLU A 41 34.27 -41.01 19.54
C GLU A 41 35.33 -41.75 20.42
N PRO A 42 35.52 -41.47 21.72
CA PRO A 42 35.63 -40.20 22.45
C PRO A 42 36.81 -40.26 23.46
N THR A 43 37.19 -39.15 24.12
CA THR A 43 37.77 -39.22 25.48
C THR A 43 37.46 -37.95 26.26
N GLY A 44 36.81 -38.12 27.42
CA GLY A 44 36.48 -37.07 28.38
C GLY A 44 37.56 -36.84 29.45
N TRP A 45 37.07 -36.55 30.67
CA TRP A 45 37.77 -36.24 31.94
C TRP A 45 38.24 -34.78 32.04
N GLY A 46 38.00 -33.97 33.08
CA GLY A 46 37.38 -34.07 34.41
C GLY A 46 37.52 -32.66 35.05
N THR A 47 36.48 -32.10 35.69
CA THR A 47 36.39 -31.84 37.15
C THR A 47 37.59 -31.12 37.78
N ASP A 48 37.42 -29.86 38.23
CA ASP A 48 37.36 -29.46 39.66
C ASP A 48 37.51 -27.92 39.88
N ASP A 49 36.73 -27.48 40.87
CA ASP A 49 36.51 -26.19 41.57
C ASP A 49 37.77 -25.56 42.23
N PRO A 50 37.73 -24.51 43.10
CA PRO A 50 36.99 -23.23 43.18
C PRO A 50 37.91 -22.01 43.52
N ASP A 51 37.30 -20.86 43.80
CA ASP A 51 37.75 -19.71 44.61
C ASP A 51 38.70 -18.64 44.01
N LEU A 52 38.22 -17.39 43.98
CA LEU A 52 38.73 -16.28 44.81
C LEU A 52 37.85 -15.01 44.60
N GLU A 53 37.22 -14.56 45.69
CA GLU A 53 36.63 -13.23 45.83
C GLU A 53 37.72 -12.16 45.94
N GLU A 54 37.50 -10.97 45.37
CA GLU A 54 37.83 -9.70 46.04
C GLU A 54 37.00 -8.53 45.47
N ASN A 55 36.49 -7.72 46.40
CA ASN A 55 35.67 -6.54 46.17
C ASN A 55 36.51 -5.33 45.75
N GLU A 56 36.08 -4.58 44.72
CA GLU A 56 36.30 -3.13 44.66
C GLU A 56 35.08 -2.39 44.10
N VAL A 57 34.65 -1.39 44.85
CA VAL A 57 33.60 -0.42 44.53
C VAL A 57 34.23 0.75 43.80
N GLY A 58 33.73 1.13 42.61
CA GLY A 58 34.04 2.44 42.05
C GLY A 58 33.77 2.66 40.56
N THR A 59 32.72 3.45 40.30
CA THR A 59 32.49 4.33 39.13
C THR A 59 32.15 3.71 37.76
N ASP A 60 30.88 3.90 37.37
CA ASP A 60 30.33 3.78 36.02
C ASP A 60 31.07 4.67 35.00
N PRO A 61 31.39 4.12 33.80
CA PRO A 61 31.34 4.89 32.58
C PRO A 61 30.27 4.33 31.63
N VAL A 62 29.41 5.23 31.16
CA VAL A 62 28.39 5.06 30.13
C VAL A 62 28.89 4.15 28.99
N ARG A 63 28.36 2.93 28.94
CA ARG A 63 28.60 1.97 27.85
C ARG A 63 27.63 2.29 26.72
N VAL A 64 28.13 2.96 25.69
CA VAL A 64 27.43 3.07 24.40
C VAL A 64 27.21 1.64 23.88
N MET A 65 25.97 1.18 23.92
CA MET A 65 25.59 -0.16 23.51
C MET A 65 25.60 -0.22 21.98
N MET A 66 26.74 -0.62 21.41
CA MET A 66 26.83 -0.96 20.00
C MET A 66 26.07 -2.28 19.77
N LEU A 67 25.08 -2.26 18.89
CA LEU A 67 24.34 -3.45 18.46
C LEU A 67 25.31 -4.52 17.91
N PRO A 68 25.05 -5.83 18.12
CA PRO A 68 25.85 -6.88 17.54
C PRO A 68 25.87 -6.76 16.00
N LEU A 69 27.04 -6.95 15.38
CA LEU A 69 27.23 -6.84 13.92
C LEU A 69 26.25 -7.71 13.10
N GLN A 70 25.76 -8.80 13.70
CA GLN A 70 24.75 -9.70 13.14
C GLN A 70 23.33 -9.11 13.15
N ALA A 71 22.98 -8.33 14.18
CA ALA A 71 21.69 -7.63 14.25
C ALA A 71 21.63 -6.48 13.23
N GLN A 72 22.74 -5.80 13.00
CA GLN A 72 22.85 -4.79 11.94
C GLN A 72 22.71 -5.42 10.54
N HIS A 73 23.38 -6.54 10.27
CA HIS A 73 23.23 -7.26 9.00
C HIS A 73 21.83 -7.85 8.78
N ALA A 74 21.14 -8.29 9.85
CA ALA A 74 19.77 -8.79 9.78
C ALA A 74 18.77 -7.66 9.52
N MET A 75 18.98 -6.49 10.14
CA MET A 75 18.19 -5.28 9.88
C MET A 75 18.41 -4.76 8.46
N GLU A 76 19.65 -4.72 7.95
CA GLU A 76 19.94 -4.32 6.56
C GLU A 76 19.27 -5.26 5.55
N LYS A 77 19.26 -6.57 5.80
CA LYS A 77 18.56 -7.54 4.93
C LYS A 77 17.03 -7.43 5.02
N MET A 78 16.49 -7.13 6.19
CA MET A 78 15.05 -6.90 6.40
C MET A 78 14.62 -5.60 5.73
N GLU A 79 15.40 -4.52 5.81
CA GLU A 79 15.19 -3.30 5.04
C GLU A 79 15.29 -3.59 3.55
N GLU A 80 16.34 -4.25 3.07
CA GLU A 80 16.49 -4.59 1.65
C GLU A 80 15.31 -5.43 1.12
N PHE A 81 14.74 -6.31 1.96
CA PHE A 81 13.56 -7.11 1.65
C PHE A 81 12.26 -6.28 1.64
N VAL A 82 12.03 -5.45 2.66
CA VAL A 82 10.89 -4.51 2.73
C VAL A 82 10.91 -3.58 1.51
N LEU A 83 12.09 -3.14 1.11
CA LEU A 83 12.30 -2.26 -0.05
C LEU A 83 12.04 -2.97 -1.37
N LYS A 84 12.47 -4.24 -1.53
CA LYS A 84 12.14 -5.06 -2.71
C LYS A 84 10.65 -5.37 -2.83
N VAL A 85 9.93 -5.51 -1.71
CA VAL A 85 8.46 -5.67 -1.70
C VAL A 85 7.76 -4.33 -2.03
N TRP A 86 8.33 -3.20 -1.60
CA TRP A 86 7.82 -1.85 -1.83
C TRP A 86 8.08 -1.32 -3.26
N GLU A 87 9.15 -1.79 -3.92
CA GLU A 87 9.56 -1.47 -5.31
C GLU A 87 8.46 -1.75 -6.36
N GLY A 88 7.43 -2.54 -6.02
CA GLY A 88 6.29 -2.85 -6.89
C GLY A 88 4.98 -2.12 -6.61
N ARG A 89 4.71 -1.64 -5.37
CA ARG A 89 3.36 -1.20 -4.95
C ARG A 89 3.33 -0.14 -3.84
N TRP A 90 4.14 0.91 -3.95
CA TRP A 90 4.06 2.03 -2.99
C TRP A 90 2.75 2.85 -3.15
N ARG A 91 2.18 3.34 -2.04
CA ARG A 91 1.05 4.28 -2.03
C ARG A 91 1.51 5.64 -1.52
N VAL A 92 0.84 6.70 -1.97
CA VAL A 92 1.08 8.04 -1.45
C VAL A 92 0.66 8.12 0.02
N MET A 93 1.38 8.90 0.81
CA MET A 93 1.17 9.06 2.25
C MET A 93 0.70 10.48 2.60
N PRO A 94 -0.03 10.64 3.71
CA PRO A 94 -0.32 11.95 4.27
C PRO A 94 0.94 12.55 4.94
N TYR A 95 0.95 13.88 5.12
CA TYR A 95 2.12 14.63 5.61
C TYR A 95 2.52 14.28 7.05
N ASP A 96 1.55 13.97 7.91
CA ASP A 96 1.74 13.70 9.33
C ASP A 96 2.65 12.49 9.59
N VAL A 97 2.55 11.46 8.73
CA VAL A 97 3.33 10.23 8.83
C VAL A 97 4.68 10.29 8.11
N LEU A 98 5.03 11.41 7.46
CA LEU A 98 6.34 11.55 6.81
C LEU A 98 7.47 11.61 7.85
N PRO A 99 8.65 11.05 7.53
CA PRO A 99 9.85 11.31 8.32
C PRO A 99 10.24 12.79 8.21
N ASP A 100 10.93 13.32 9.22
CA ASP A 100 11.18 14.76 9.36
C ASP A 100 11.95 15.38 8.19
N TRP A 101 12.87 14.63 7.57
CA TRP A 101 13.64 15.09 6.42
C TRP A 101 12.82 15.21 5.11
N LEU A 102 11.62 14.60 5.05
CA LEU A 102 10.65 14.75 3.96
C LEU A 102 9.59 15.83 4.24
N LYS A 103 9.54 16.38 5.45
CA LYS A 103 8.56 17.39 5.89
C LYS A 103 9.00 18.81 5.53
N ASP A 104 9.04 19.14 4.23
CA ASP A 104 9.42 20.50 3.78
C ASP A 104 8.25 21.50 3.83
N ASN A 105 7.06 21.11 3.35
CA ASN A 105 5.90 21.98 3.24
C ASN A 105 4.64 21.36 3.88
N ASP A 106 4.26 21.91 5.04
CA ASP A 106 3.11 21.49 5.86
C ASP A 106 1.76 21.89 5.28
N PHE A 107 1.70 22.70 4.23
CA PHE A 107 0.45 22.98 3.52
C PHE A 107 0.05 21.87 2.52
N LEU A 108 0.96 20.95 2.23
CA LEU A 108 0.69 19.78 1.40
C LEU A 108 0.31 18.61 2.27
N LEU A 109 -0.98 18.28 2.28
CA LEU A 109 -1.52 17.40 3.32
C LEU A 109 -1.49 15.93 2.90
N HIS A 110 -1.57 15.65 1.61
CA HIS A 110 -1.56 14.29 1.06
C HIS A 110 -0.75 14.20 -0.24
N GLY A 111 -0.56 12.98 -0.76
CA GLY A 111 0.04 12.76 -2.08
C GLY A 111 1.56 12.58 -2.06
N HIS A 112 2.16 12.50 -0.88
CA HIS A 112 3.61 12.38 -0.72
C HIS A 112 4.12 10.98 -0.99
N ARG A 113 5.34 10.87 -1.51
CA ARG A 113 6.00 9.57 -1.67
C ARG A 113 6.52 9.07 -0.31
N PRO A 114 6.37 7.77 -0.01
CA PRO A 114 7.05 7.16 1.12
C PRO A 114 8.57 7.17 0.94
N PRO A 115 9.35 7.03 2.02
CA PRO A 115 10.77 6.74 1.91
C PRO A 115 10.95 5.43 1.13
N MET A 116 11.68 5.50 0.03
CA MET A 116 11.92 4.41 -0.91
C MET A 116 13.42 4.38 -1.26
N PRO A 117 14.27 3.76 -0.42
CA PRO A 117 15.70 3.58 -0.70
C PRO A 117 15.98 2.55 -1.81
N SER A 118 15.42 2.83 -2.97
CA SER A 118 15.69 2.21 -4.26
C SER A 118 15.62 3.29 -5.33
N PHE A 119 16.74 3.56 -5.99
CA PHE A 119 16.78 4.44 -7.15
C PHE A 119 15.80 3.96 -8.23
N ARG A 120 15.68 2.64 -8.45
CA ARG A 120 14.75 2.08 -9.44
C ARG A 120 13.31 2.46 -9.14
N ALA A 121 12.89 2.42 -7.87
CA ALA A 121 11.55 2.86 -7.46
C ALA A 121 11.37 4.37 -7.65
N CYS A 122 12.37 5.18 -7.29
CA CYS A 122 12.37 6.63 -7.47
C CYS A 122 12.22 7.02 -8.95
N PHE A 123 13.02 6.45 -9.85
CA PHE A 123 12.92 6.71 -11.29
C PHE A 123 11.62 6.18 -11.91
N ARG A 124 11.08 5.06 -11.43
CA ARG A 124 9.74 4.59 -11.83
C ARG A 124 8.63 5.53 -11.35
N SER A 125 8.86 6.28 -10.27
CA SER A 125 7.89 7.22 -9.72
C SER A 125 7.60 8.38 -10.66
N ILE A 126 8.51 8.72 -11.59
CA ILE A 126 8.32 9.79 -12.59
C ILE A 126 6.99 9.65 -13.35
N PHE A 127 6.55 8.41 -13.59
CA PHE A 127 5.32 8.08 -14.31
C PHE A 127 4.11 7.86 -13.37
N ARG A 128 4.19 8.26 -12.11
CA ARG A 128 3.10 8.19 -11.13
C ARG A 128 2.73 9.58 -10.62
N LEU A 129 1.49 9.74 -10.19
CA LEU A 129 0.97 10.97 -9.59
C LEU A 129 1.33 11.05 -8.10
N HIS A 130 2.04 12.11 -7.72
CA HIS A 130 2.44 12.45 -6.36
C HIS A 130 2.83 13.94 -6.31
N THR A 131 3.11 14.46 -5.11
CA THR A 131 3.46 15.88 -4.89
C THR A 131 4.62 16.38 -5.75
N GLU A 132 5.61 15.51 -5.99
CA GLU A 132 6.80 15.85 -6.79
C GLU A 132 6.64 15.67 -8.32
N THR A 133 5.49 15.20 -8.83
CA THR A 133 5.32 14.92 -10.26
C THR A 133 5.51 16.18 -11.11
N GLY A 134 4.91 17.30 -10.71
CA GLY A 134 5.06 18.59 -11.40
C GLY A 134 6.52 19.05 -11.44
N ASN A 135 7.19 19.04 -10.28
CA ASN A 135 8.59 19.48 -10.13
C ASN A 135 9.55 18.68 -11.02
N ILE A 136 9.35 17.36 -11.11
CA ILE A 136 10.16 16.50 -11.98
C ILE A 136 9.93 16.86 -13.46
N TRP A 137 8.67 16.88 -13.90
CA TRP A 137 8.37 17.02 -15.32
C TRP A 137 8.70 18.41 -15.88
N THR A 138 8.50 19.48 -15.12
CA THR A 138 8.83 20.85 -15.56
C THR A 138 10.33 20.99 -15.83
N HIS A 139 11.18 20.52 -14.91
CA HIS A 139 12.62 20.62 -15.05
C HIS A 139 13.22 19.57 -16.00
N LEU A 140 12.62 18.37 -16.10
CA LEU A 140 13.03 17.38 -17.09
C LEU A 140 12.75 17.84 -18.53
N LEU A 141 11.56 18.39 -18.79
CA LEU A 141 11.22 18.95 -20.10
C LEU A 141 12.06 20.18 -20.42
N GLY A 142 12.30 21.05 -19.44
CA GLY A 142 13.21 22.19 -19.56
C GLY A 142 14.64 21.75 -19.90
N PHE A 143 15.15 20.72 -19.21
CA PHE A 143 16.48 20.14 -19.48
C PHE A 143 16.59 19.66 -20.93
N LEU A 144 15.62 18.89 -21.41
CA LEU A 144 15.60 18.40 -22.79
C LEU A 144 15.52 19.56 -23.79
N PHE A 145 14.70 20.57 -23.52
CA PHE A 145 14.58 21.78 -24.35
C PHE A 145 15.93 22.52 -24.47
N PHE A 146 16.57 22.86 -23.35
CA PHE A 146 17.85 23.58 -23.36
C PHE A 146 19.01 22.73 -23.90
N LEU A 147 18.96 21.40 -23.74
CA LEU A 147 19.93 20.49 -24.35
C LEU A 147 19.83 20.52 -25.89
N VAL A 148 18.61 20.36 -26.43
CA VAL A 148 18.38 20.40 -27.89
C VAL A 148 18.69 21.79 -28.44
N LEU A 149 18.26 22.85 -27.76
CA LEU A 149 18.54 24.23 -28.17
C LEU A 149 20.04 24.54 -28.14
N GLY A 150 20.75 24.10 -27.11
CA GLY A 150 22.20 24.26 -26.98
C GLY A 150 22.96 23.50 -28.06
N ILE A 151 22.61 22.25 -28.34
CA ILE A 151 23.21 21.46 -29.44
C ILE A 151 22.94 22.15 -30.79
N GLY A 152 21.71 22.60 -31.04
CA GLY A 152 21.35 23.34 -32.24
C GLY A 152 22.14 24.63 -32.40
N TYR A 153 22.35 25.36 -31.30
CA TYR A 153 23.19 26.56 -31.28
C TYR A 153 24.64 26.23 -31.63
N MET A 154 25.22 25.17 -31.05
CA MET A 154 26.61 24.77 -31.28
C MET A 154 26.87 24.29 -32.72
N ILE A 155 25.88 23.69 -33.38
CA ILE A 155 25.99 23.17 -34.76
C ILE A 155 25.64 24.24 -35.81
N SER A 156 25.05 25.37 -35.41
CA SER A 156 24.62 26.42 -36.34
C SER A 156 25.77 26.98 -37.20
N PRO A 157 25.53 27.33 -38.49
CA PRO A 157 26.59 27.73 -39.41
C PRO A 157 27.40 28.95 -38.93
N ASN A 158 28.74 28.89 -39.09
CA ASN A 158 29.66 29.95 -38.64
C ASN A 158 29.36 31.33 -39.26
N MET A 159 28.75 31.39 -40.44
CA MET A 159 28.43 32.64 -41.16
C MET A 159 27.43 33.55 -40.43
N LYS A 160 26.79 33.06 -39.36
CA LYS A 160 25.85 33.84 -38.53
C LYS A 160 26.51 34.63 -37.41
N TYR A 161 27.82 34.44 -37.18
CA TYR A 161 28.53 34.99 -36.01
C TYR A 161 29.72 35.84 -36.43
N VAL A 162 30.03 36.87 -35.65
CA VAL A 162 31.19 37.75 -35.89
C VAL A 162 32.47 37.07 -35.38
N ALA A 163 32.41 36.44 -34.20
CA ALA A 163 33.49 35.67 -33.60
C ALA A 163 33.00 34.26 -33.20
N PRO A 164 32.90 33.31 -34.15
CA PRO A 164 32.17 32.05 -33.95
C PRO A 164 32.64 31.22 -32.75
N ILE A 165 33.95 31.21 -32.48
CA ILE A 165 34.51 30.45 -31.35
C ILE A 165 34.15 31.12 -30.02
N GLN A 166 34.41 32.42 -29.88
CA GLN A 166 34.15 33.14 -28.64
C GLN A 166 32.67 33.21 -28.32
N GLU A 167 31.82 33.52 -29.30
CA GLU A 167 30.37 33.58 -29.14
C GLU A 167 29.77 32.22 -28.74
N ARG A 168 30.31 31.11 -29.27
CA ARG A 168 29.91 29.77 -28.84
C ARG A 168 30.38 29.43 -27.44
N VAL A 169 31.56 29.87 -27.03
CA VAL A 169 32.02 29.64 -25.65
C VAL A 169 31.13 30.40 -24.66
N VAL A 170 30.83 31.68 -24.90
CA VAL A 170 30.03 32.48 -23.95
C VAL A 170 28.59 31.98 -23.83
N PHE A 171 27.93 31.64 -24.94
CA PHE A 171 26.60 31.01 -24.89
C PHE A 171 26.66 29.58 -24.39
N GLY A 172 27.74 28.85 -24.67
CA GLY A 172 28.01 27.51 -24.14
C GLY A 172 28.05 27.50 -22.61
N MET A 173 28.62 28.53 -21.98
CA MET A 173 28.60 28.69 -20.52
C MET A 173 27.19 28.88 -19.96
N PHE A 174 26.34 29.66 -20.65
CA PHE A 174 24.93 29.78 -20.30
C PHE A 174 24.19 28.44 -20.43
N PHE A 175 24.32 27.77 -21.58
CA PHE A 175 23.68 26.47 -21.80
C PHE A 175 24.16 25.43 -20.79
N LEU A 176 25.46 25.39 -20.48
CA LEU A 176 26.02 24.50 -19.46
C LEU A 176 25.39 24.78 -18.09
N GLY A 177 25.30 26.05 -17.68
CA GLY A 177 24.64 26.45 -16.44
C GLY A 177 23.17 26.04 -16.39
N ALA A 178 22.41 26.30 -17.47
CA ALA A 178 21.00 25.93 -17.57
C ALA A 178 20.78 24.42 -17.55
N ILE A 179 21.56 23.67 -18.33
CA ILE A 179 21.49 22.21 -18.41
C ILE A 179 21.83 21.58 -17.05
N LEU A 180 22.92 22.02 -16.39
CA LEU A 180 23.30 21.50 -15.08
C LEU A 180 22.27 21.84 -14.01
N CYS A 181 21.77 23.07 -13.98
CA CYS A 181 20.73 23.48 -13.03
C CYS A 181 19.47 22.62 -13.16
N LEU A 182 18.94 22.47 -14.37
CA LEU A 182 17.72 21.70 -14.60
C LEU A 182 17.98 20.21 -14.36
N CYS A 183 19.15 19.70 -14.74
CA CYS A 183 19.57 18.31 -14.51
C CYS A 183 19.61 17.96 -13.02
N PHE A 184 20.33 18.76 -12.22
CA PHE A 184 20.41 18.54 -10.78
C PHE A 184 19.05 18.63 -10.12
N SER A 185 18.19 19.54 -10.60
CA SER A 185 16.87 19.72 -10.01
C SER A 185 15.91 18.56 -10.28
N TRP A 186 15.73 18.13 -11.54
CA TRP A 186 14.81 17.02 -11.81
C TRP A 186 15.34 15.70 -11.20
N LEU A 187 16.66 15.51 -11.14
CA LEU A 187 17.27 14.38 -10.44
C LEU A 187 16.99 14.43 -8.94
N PHE A 188 17.21 15.58 -8.30
CA PHE A 188 16.89 15.80 -6.88
C PHE A 188 15.44 15.46 -6.60
N HIS A 189 14.48 16.08 -7.31
CA HIS A 189 13.06 15.80 -7.11
C HIS A 189 12.71 14.34 -7.40
N THR A 190 13.41 13.66 -8.32
CA THR A 190 13.19 12.22 -8.56
C THR A 190 13.63 11.37 -7.37
N VAL A 191 14.84 11.59 -6.85
CA VAL A 191 15.44 10.79 -5.76
C VAL A 191 15.17 11.35 -4.36
N TYR A 192 14.37 12.43 -4.26
CA TYR A 192 14.05 13.13 -3.02
C TYR A 192 13.50 12.19 -1.95
N CYS A 193 12.75 11.16 -2.31
CA CYS A 193 12.20 10.20 -1.36
C CYS A 193 13.10 8.99 -1.06
N HIS A 194 14.37 8.97 -1.51
CA HIS A 194 15.21 7.78 -1.38
C HIS A 194 15.62 7.48 0.07
N SER A 195 16.50 8.30 0.62
CA SER A 195 16.98 8.24 2.00
C SER A 195 17.45 9.64 2.40
N GLU A 196 17.61 9.89 3.70
CA GLU A 196 18.04 11.20 4.19
C GLU A 196 19.37 11.65 3.57
N GLU A 197 20.35 10.75 3.48
CA GLU A 197 21.68 11.04 2.92
C GLU A 197 21.62 11.39 1.42
N VAL A 198 20.86 10.62 0.63
CA VAL A 198 20.68 10.87 -0.79
C VAL A 198 19.93 12.19 -1.01
N SER A 199 18.87 12.42 -0.25
CA SER A 199 18.10 13.67 -0.31
C SER A 199 18.96 14.89 0.03
N ARG A 200 19.75 14.82 1.10
CA ARG A 200 20.69 15.90 1.48
C ARG A 200 21.74 16.13 0.40
N THR A 201 22.34 15.08 -0.14
CA THR A 201 23.37 15.19 -1.19
C THR A 201 22.82 15.85 -2.45
N PHE A 202 21.66 15.39 -2.94
CA PHE A 202 21.05 15.95 -4.14
C PHE A 202 20.46 17.34 -3.92
N SER A 203 20.02 17.68 -2.69
CA SER A 203 19.59 19.06 -2.37
C SER A 203 20.74 20.07 -2.49
N LYS A 204 21.97 19.68 -2.10
CA LYS A 204 23.17 20.52 -2.27
C LYS A 204 23.49 20.74 -3.75
N LEU A 205 23.32 19.72 -4.59
CA LEU A 205 23.49 19.82 -6.03
C LEU A 205 22.43 20.73 -6.67
N ASP A 206 21.16 20.59 -6.27
CA ASP A 206 20.05 21.43 -6.76
C ASP A 206 20.30 22.92 -6.46
N TYR A 207 20.63 23.25 -5.21
CA TYR A 207 20.99 24.62 -4.82
C TYR A 207 22.22 25.15 -5.55
N SER A 208 23.23 24.31 -5.76
CA SER A 208 24.41 24.68 -6.56
C SER A 208 24.05 24.95 -8.02
N GLY A 209 23.07 24.22 -8.56
CA GLY A 209 22.52 24.43 -9.90
C GLY A 209 21.99 25.85 -10.12
N ILE A 210 21.25 26.40 -9.16
CA ILE A 210 20.70 27.77 -9.23
C ILE A 210 21.83 28.80 -9.37
N ALA A 211 22.92 28.64 -8.60
CA ALA A 211 24.08 29.51 -8.69
C ALA A 211 24.80 29.37 -10.04
N LEU A 212 24.98 28.15 -10.55
CA LEU A 212 25.61 27.89 -11.85
C LEU A 212 24.82 28.49 -13.02
N LEU A 213 23.49 28.37 -13.00
CA LEU A 213 22.61 29.02 -13.99
C LEU A 213 22.75 30.55 -13.92
N THR A 214 22.72 31.10 -12.70
CA THR A 214 22.83 32.56 -12.52
C THR A 214 24.18 33.07 -13.05
N MET A 215 25.29 32.44 -12.67
CA MET A 215 26.62 32.75 -13.20
C MET A 215 26.67 32.61 -14.73
N GLY A 216 26.19 31.48 -15.26
CA GLY A 216 26.18 31.21 -16.70
C GLY A 216 25.38 32.23 -17.50
N SER A 217 24.26 32.73 -16.96
CA SER A 217 23.42 33.75 -17.61
C SER A 217 24.10 35.12 -17.71
N PHE A 218 25.00 35.45 -16.78
CA PHE A 218 25.74 36.72 -16.81
C PHE A 218 26.83 36.72 -17.88
N VAL A 219 27.38 35.55 -18.26
CA VAL A 219 28.52 35.47 -19.20
C VAL A 219 28.20 36.06 -20.58
N PRO A 220 27.19 35.58 -21.33
CA PRO A 220 26.88 36.17 -22.64
C PRO A 220 26.34 37.60 -22.51
N TRP A 221 25.55 37.89 -21.46
CA TRP A 221 24.99 39.22 -21.27
C TRP A 221 26.06 40.29 -21.04
N LEU A 222 27.03 40.03 -20.16
CA LEU A 222 28.15 40.94 -19.91
C LEU A 222 29.08 41.03 -21.14
N TYR A 223 29.28 39.94 -21.87
CA TYR A 223 30.07 39.93 -23.10
C TYR A 223 29.51 40.91 -24.15
N TYR A 224 28.19 40.92 -24.38
CA TYR A 224 27.59 41.85 -25.34
C TYR A 224 27.40 43.26 -24.79
N SER A 225 27.08 43.40 -23.50
CA SER A 225 26.85 44.72 -22.90
C SER A 225 28.16 45.52 -22.79
N PHE A 226 29.27 44.86 -22.51
CA PHE A 226 30.58 45.50 -22.40
C PHE A 226 31.54 45.09 -23.53
N TYR A 227 31.00 44.77 -24.71
CA TYR A 227 31.78 44.29 -25.86
C TYR A 227 32.94 45.21 -26.24
N CYS A 228 32.73 46.53 -26.15
CA CYS A 228 33.73 47.55 -26.43
C CYS A 228 34.58 47.95 -25.21
N SER A 229 34.31 47.41 -24.03
CA SER A 229 34.91 47.81 -22.75
C SER A 229 35.34 46.58 -21.93
N PRO A 230 36.54 46.02 -22.19
CA PRO A 230 36.97 44.74 -21.60
C PRO A 230 37.24 44.80 -20.09
N GLN A 231 37.62 45.96 -19.56
CA GLN A 231 37.88 46.14 -18.12
C GLN A 231 36.63 45.91 -17.25
N PRO A 232 35.51 46.65 -17.44
CA PRO A 232 34.30 46.43 -16.66
C PRO A 232 33.71 45.03 -16.89
N GLN A 233 33.80 44.50 -18.12
CA GLN A 233 33.40 43.12 -18.42
C GLN A 233 34.11 42.11 -17.51
N LEU A 234 35.44 42.18 -17.42
CA LEU A 234 36.23 41.26 -16.59
C LEU A 234 35.93 41.43 -15.10
N ILE A 235 35.81 42.67 -14.62
CA ILE A 235 35.51 42.96 -13.21
C ILE A 235 34.16 42.33 -12.82
N TYR A 236 33.10 42.56 -13.60
CA TYR A 236 31.79 42.02 -13.27
C TYR A 236 31.72 40.49 -13.43
N LEU A 237 32.47 39.90 -14.37
CA LEU A 237 32.62 38.45 -14.47
C LEU A 237 33.31 37.85 -13.24
N VAL A 238 34.36 38.48 -12.72
CA VAL A 238 35.04 38.03 -11.49
C VAL A 238 34.09 38.16 -10.30
N ILE A 239 33.38 39.27 -10.17
CA ILE A 239 32.42 39.50 -9.07
C ILE A 239 31.34 38.43 -9.07
N ILE A 240 30.68 38.16 -10.20
CA ILE A 240 29.61 37.15 -10.24
C ILE A 240 30.14 35.75 -9.97
N CYS A 241 31.35 35.42 -10.40
CA CYS A 241 31.99 34.15 -10.07
C CYS A 241 32.27 34.02 -8.57
N VAL A 242 32.82 35.06 -7.92
CA VAL A 242 33.07 35.04 -6.47
C VAL A 242 31.76 34.93 -5.68
N LEU A 243 30.74 35.70 -6.04
CA LEU A 243 29.42 35.63 -5.41
C LEU A 243 28.76 34.26 -5.61
N GLY A 244 28.83 33.71 -6.83
CA GLY A 244 28.26 32.41 -7.16
C GLY A 244 28.98 31.25 -6.46
N VAL A 245 30.32 31.24 -6.41
CA VAL A 245 31.10 30.27 -5.63
C VAL A 245 30.78 30.37 -4.14
N THR A 246 30.65 31.58 -3.61
CA THR A 246 30.24 31.80 -2.22
C THR A 246 28.84 31.23 -1.97
N ALA A 247 27.88 31.46 -2.87
CA ALA A 247 26.54 30.89 -2.78
C ALA A 247 26.55 29.35 -2.84
N ILE A 248 27.40 28.75 -3.68
CA ILE A 248 27.61 27.29 -3.72
C ILE A 248 28.17 26.78 -2.39
N MET A 249 29.18 27.46 -1.83
CA MET A 249 29.77 27.09 -0.54
C MET A 249 28.75 27.16 0.60
N VAL A 250 27.95 28.23 0.66
CA VAL A 250 26.85 28.37 1.63
C VAL A 250 25.81 27.26 1.43
N SER A 251 25.54 26.87 0.18
CA SER A 251 24.60 25.79 -0.13
C SER A 251 25.08 24.41 0.31
N GLN A 252 26.38 24.22 0.60
CA GLN A 252 26.89 22.95 1.14
C GLN A 252 26.62 22.78 2.64
N TRP A 253 26.22 23.85 3.32
CA TRP A 253 25.95 23.84 4.74
C TRP A 253 24.64 23.11 5.04
N ASP A 254 24.69 22.12 5.93
CA ASP A 254 23.55 21.23 6.17
C ASP A 254 22.31 21.94 6.72
N HIS A 255 22.49 22.98 7.53
CA HIS A 255 21.38 23.79 8.03
C HIS A 255 20.67 24.58 6.93
N PHE A 256 21.37 24.92 5.84
CA PHE A 256 20.80 25.68 4.73
C PHE A 256 19.62 24.96 4.08
N ALA A 257 19.61 23.62 4.08
CA ALA A 257 18.54 22.80 3.50
C ALA A 257 17.28 22.72 4.38
N THR A 258 17.37 23.05 5.66
CA THR A 258 16.23 22.89 6.59
C THR A 258 15.09 23.88 6.29
N PRO A 259 13.82 23.55 6.60
CA PRO A 259 12.68 24.41 6.30
C PRO A 259 12.75 25.79 6.95
N GLN A 260 13.41 25.93 8.12
CA GLN A 260 13.53 27.22 8.82
C GLN A 260 14.36 28.25 8.02
N TYR A 261 15.28 27.77 7.18
CA TYR A 261 16.17 28.63 6.38
C TYR A 261 15.64 28.93 4.97
N ARG A 262 14.40 28.55 4.65
CA ARG A 262 13.70 28.86 3.37
C ARG A 262 13.85 30.33 2.95
N ALA A 263 13.62 31.27 3.87
CA ALA A 263 13.76 32.70 3.60
C ALA A 263 15.23 33.13 3.36
N VAL A 264 16.18 32.50 4.06
CA VAL A 264 17.61 32.75 3.87
C VAL A 264 18.05 32.27 2.49
N ARG A 265 17.63 31.06 2.07
CA ARG A 265 17.89 30.54 0.72
C ARG A 265 17.37 31.48 -0.35
N ALA A 266 16.11 31.88 -0.21
CA ALA A 266 15.47 32.85 -1.10
C ALA A 266 16.27 34.15 -1.20
N GLY A 267 16.71 34.70 -0.06
CA GLY A 267 17.52 35.92 -0.01
C GLY A 267 18.90 35.78 -0.68
N VAL A 268 19.61 34.67 -0.49
CA VAL A 268 20.93 34.43 -1.10
C VAL A 268 20.82 34.40 -2.63
N PHE A 269 19.89 33.62 -3.19
CA PHE A 269 19.76 33.50 -4.63
C PHE A 269 19.12 34.74 -5.29
N LEU A 270 18.18 35.40 -4.59
CA LEU A 270 17.65 36.69 -5.04
C LEU A 270 18.74 37.76 -5.06
N GLY A 271 19.57 37.83 -4.02
CA GLY A 271 20.70 38.75 -3.95
C GLY A 271 21.73 38.49 -5.06
N LEU A 272 22.02 37.22 -5.36
CA LEU A 272 22.90 36.85 -6.46
C LEU A 272 22.35 37.33 -7.81
N GLY A 273 21.04 37.14 -8.08
CA GLY A 273 20.40 37.64 -9.30
C GLY A 273 20.36 39.17 -9.37
N LEU A 274 19.95 39.83 -8.29
CA LEU A 274 19.87 41.30 -8.20
C LEU A 274 21.24 41.98 -8.20
N SER A 275 22.34 41.26 -7.99
CA SER A 275 23.69 41.79 -8.19
C SER A 275 23.91 42.33 -9.61
N GLY A 276 23.10 41.88 -10.58
CA GLY A 276 23.06 42.39 -11.95
C GLY A 276 22.66 43.85 -12.07
N LEU A 277 22.01 44.44 -11.07
CA LEU A 277 21.67 45.86 -11.08
C LEU A 277 22.89 46.78 -11.17
N ALA A 278 24.03 46.39 -10.57
CA ALA A 278 25.27 47.16 -10.63
C ALA A 278 25.85 47.26 -12.06
N PRO A 279 26.10 46.16 -12.80
CA PRO A 279 26.51 46.24 -14.20
C PRO A 279 25.45 46.89 -15.10
N THR A 280 24.15 46.69 -14.83
CA THR A 280 23.10 47.40 -15.58
C THR A 280 23.20 48.92 -15.40
N LEU A 281 23.34 49.39 -14.16
CA LEU A 281 23.45 50.82 -13.87
C LEU A 281 24.72 51.41 -14.50
N HIS A 282 25.86 50.71 -14.41
CA HIS A 282 27.09 51.11 -15.08
C HIS A 282 26.87 51.23 -16.59
N PHE A 283 26.29 50.21 -17.23
CA PHE A 283 26.01 50.25 -18.67
C PHE A 283 25.12 51.43 -19.06
N VAL A 284 24.05 51.71 -18.30
CA VAL A 284 23.15 52.85 -18.55
C VAL A 284 23.86 54.19 -18.40
N ILE A 285 24.75 54.32 -17.42
CA ILE A 285 25.55 55.55 -17.21
C ILE A 285 26.57 55.73 -18.35
N ALA A 286 27.23 54.66 -18.78
CA ALA A 286 28.28 54.71 -19.80
C ALA A 286 27.73 54.93 -21.22
N GLU A 287 26.64 54.26 -21.58
CA GLU A 287 26.08 54.25 -22.95
C GLU A 287 24.88 55.19 -23.14
N GLY A 288 24.32 55.69 -22.04
CA GLY A 288 23.16 56.58 -22.03
C GLY A 288 21.82 55.85 -22.10
N PHE A 289 20.79 56.46 -21.51
CA PHE A 289 19.45 55.88 -21.36
C PHE A 289 18.76 55.52 -22.70
N ILE A 290 18.95 56.37 -23.73
CA ILE A 290 18.34 56.15 -25.05
C ILE A 290 18.87 54.86 -25.69
N LYS A 291 20.20 54.67 -25.73
CA LYS A 291 20.82 53.48 -26.33
C LYS A 291 20.46 52.21 -25.56
N ALA A 292 20.43 52.29 -24.23
CA ALA A 292 20.03 51.17 -23.37
C ALA A 292 18.54 50.75 -23.57
N THR A 293 17.68 51.70 -23.94
CA THR A 293 16.27 51.43 -24.24
C THR A 293 16.05 50.96 -25.69
N THR A 294 16.72 51.57 -26.68
CA THR A 294 16.54 51.24 -28.10
C THR A 294 17.18 49.92 -28.51
N VAL A 295 18.27 49.51 -27.85
CA VAL A 295 18.87 48.17 -28.03
C VAL A 295 18.05 47.08 -27.32
N GLY A 296 16.97 47.45 -26.62
CA GLY A 296 16.00 46.54 -26.02
C GLY A 296 16.43 45.95 -24.68
N GLN A 297 17.63 46.25 -24.17
CA GLN A 297 18.16 45.63 -22.96
C GLN A 297 17.33 45.95 -21.70
N ILE A 298 16.92 47.21 -21.50
CA ILE A 298 16.18 47.62 -20.29
C ILE A 298 14.84 46.90 -20.16
N GLY A 299 14.09 46.72 -21.25
CA GLY A 299 12.79 46.04 -21.23
C GLY A 299 12.90 44.56 -20.82
N TRP A 300 13.87 43.85 -21.41
CA TRP A 300 14.13 42.45 -21.06
C TRP A 300 14.69 42.29 -19.65
N LEU A 301 15.56 43.19 -19.20
CA LEU A 301 16.08 43.19 -17.83
C LEU A 301 14.98 43.45 -16.79
N PHE A 302 14.04 44.35 -17.09
CA PHE A 302 12.90 44.60 -16.20
C PHE A 302 11.96 43.39 -16.13
N LEU A 303 11.67 42.76 -17.27
CA LEU A 303 10.92 41.50 -17.30
C LEU A 303 11.64 40.41 -16.50
N MET A 304 12.96 40.30 -16.63
CA MET A 304 13.75 39.35 -15.84
C MET A 304 13.70 39.64 -14.35
N ALA A 305 13.81 40.91 -13.93
CA ALA A 305 13.68 41.30 -12.55
C ALA A 305 12.29 40.95 -11.98
N ILE A 306 11.21 41.20 -12.73
CA ILE A 306 9.85 40.80 -12.34
C ILE A 306 9.75 39.29 -12.17
N LEU A 307 10.22 38.50 -13.14
CA LEU A 307 10.14 37.04 -13.08
C LEU A 307 10.95 36.48 -11.91
N TYR A 308 12.14 37.03 -11.64
CA TYR A 308 12.96 36.65 -10.47
C TYR A 308 12.27 36.98 -9.15
N ILE A 309 11.78 38.22 -8.99
CA ILE A 309 11.14 38.66 -7.75
C ILE A 309 9.84 37.89 -7.52
N LEU A 310 9.02 37.72 -8.56
CA LEU A 310 7.77 36.97 -8.47
C LEU A 310 8.04 35.49 -8.14
N GLY A 311 8.98 34.84 -8.82
CA GLY A 311 9.33 33.44 -8.57
C GLY A 311 9.83 33.21 -7.14
N VAL A 312 10.74 34.06 -6.66
CA VAL A 312 11.24 33.99 -5.27
C VAL A 312 10.13 34.31 -4.26
N GLY A 313 9.27 35.28 -4.57
CA GLY A 313 8.12 35.66 -3.73
C GLY A 313 7.14 34.50 -3.55
N LEU A 314 6.79 33.80 -4.63
CA LEU A 314 5.93 32.61 -4.58
C LEU A 314 6.59 31.48 -3.78
N TYR A 315 7.89 31.20 -4.02
CA TYR A 315 8.65 30.17 -3.29
C TYR A 315 8.72 30.45 -1.78
N ALA A 316 9.06 31.68 -1.39
CA ALA A 316 9.21 32.05 0.02
C ALA A 316 7.86 32.09 0.75
N ALA A 317 6.80 32.55 0.08
CA ALA A 317 5.48 32.69 0.67
C ALA A 317 4.62 31.42 0.60
N ARG A 318 5.03 30.40 -0.16
CA ARG A 318 4.28 29.15 -0.40
C ARG A 318 2.87 29.41 -0.93
N ILE A 319 2.77 30.28 -1.94
CA ILE A 319 1.50 30.66 -2.54
C ILE A 319 1.29 29.83 -3.80
N PRO A 320 0.10 29.24 -3.99
CA PRO A 320 -1.18 29.43 -3.30
C PRO A 320 -1.51 28.37 -2.24
N GLU A 321 -0.68 27.36 -2.01
CA GLU A 321 -0.97 26.27 -1.08
C GLU A 321 -1.17 26.76 0.36
N ARG A 322 -0.55 27.89 0.74
CA ARG A 322 -0.82 28.60 1.99
C ARG A 322 -2.28 29.03 2.15
N PHE A 323 -2.96 29.39 1.06
CA PHE A 323 -4.36 29.80 1.07
C PHE A 323 -5.32 28.64 0.90
N PHE A 324 -4.88 27.53 0.28
CA PHE A 324 -5.69 26.34 0.04
C PHE A 324 -4.97 25.04 0.42
N PRO A 325 -4.68 24.80 1.73
CA PRO A 325 -3.99 23.59 2.16
C PRO A 325 -4.75 22.32 1.74
N GLY A 326 -4.04 21.32 1.23
CA GLY A 326 -4.63 20.05 0.77
C GLY A 326 -5.32 20.07 -0.59
N LYS A 327 -5.53 21.24 -1.20
CA LYS A 327 -6.18 21.36 -2.53
C LYS A 327 -5.17 21.46 -3.68
N CYS A 328 -3.94 21.83 -3.37
CA CYS A 328 -2.84 22.00 -4.33
C CYS A 328 -1.85 20.83 -4.32
N ASP A 329 -2.16 19.72 -3.64
CA ASP A 329 -1.24 18.63 -3.33
C ASP A 329 -0.54 17.99 -4.55
N ILE A 330 -1.24 17.83 -5.68
CA ILE A 330 -0.69 17.18 -6.90
C ILE A 330 -0.51 18.19 -8.04
N TRP A 331 -1.50 19.05 -8.26
CA TRP A 331 -1.50 20.04 -9.34
C TRP A 331 -1.66 21.44 -8.77
N ARG A 332 -0.92 22.38 -9.36
CA ARG A 332 -1.07 23.82 -9.15
C ARG A 332 -0.87 24.29 -7.71
N HIS A 333 0.40 24.28 -7.28
CA HIS A 333 0.92 25.30 -6.36
C HIS A 333 1.11 26.65 -7.09
N GLY A 334 0.11 27.03 -7.88
CA GLY A 334 0.05 28.25 -8.68
C GLY A 334 -1.05 28.05 -9.72
N GLU A 335 -2.08 28.89 -9.69
CA GLU A 335 -3.15 29.06 -10.70
C GLU A 335 -4.52 28.40 -10.40
N LEU A 336 -5.54 29.23 -10.13
CA LEU A 336 -6.94 28.83 -9.99
C LEU A 336 -7.51 28.29 -11.31
N HIS A 337 -8.32 27.22 -11.26
CA HIS A 337 -9.51 27.14 -12.12
C HIS A 337 -10.74 26.84 -11.27
N ASN A 338 -11.71 27.73 -11.40
CA ASN A 338 -13.09 27.54 -10.99
C ASN A 338 -13.71 26.38 -11.78
N GLU A 339 -14.18 25.35 -11.08
CA GLU A 339 -15.40 24.66 -11.49
C GLU A 339 -16.34 24.58 -10.27
N ALA A 340 -17.56 25.03 -10.52
CA ALA A 340 -18.62 25.23 -9.55
C ALA A 340 -19.17 23.89 -9.06
N ILE A 341 -19.17 23.70 -7.74
CA ILE A 341 -19.98 22.68 -7.07
C ILE A 341 -21.35 23.32 -6.81
N PRO A 342 -22.48 22.73 -7.24
CA PRO A 342 -23.81 23.26 -6.93
C PRO A 342 -24.12 23.10 -5.43
N PRO A 343 -24.89 24.03 -4.82
CA PRO A 343 -25.17 23.99 -3.39
C PRO A 343 -26.10 22.82 -3.04
N SER A 344 -25.79 22.16 -1.93
CA SER A 344 -26.65 21.17 -1.28
C SER A 344 -28.02 21.76 -0.89
N PRO A 345 -29.11 20.99 -0.96
CA PRO A 345 -30.44 21.44 -0.55
C PRO A 345 -30.53 21.58 0.98
N PRO A 346 -31.43 22.43 1.50
CA PRO A 346 -31.53 22.72 2.93
C PRO A 346 -32.31 21.63 3.68
N ASP A 347 -31.93 21.42 4.94
CA ASP A 347 -32.58 20.52 5.90
C ASP A 347 -34.08 20.83 6.10
N PRO A 348 -34.94 19.81 6.23
CA PRO A 348 -36.31 20.02 6.63
C PRO A 348 -36.44 20.26 8.13
N PHE A 349 -37.14 21.35 8.43
CA PHE A 349 -37.61 21.84 9.72
C PHE A 349 -38.17 20.77 10.67
N ILE A 350 -37.73 20.84 11.92
CA ILE A 350 -38.36 20.23 13.10
C ILE A 350 -39.62 20.99 13.47
N LEU A 351 -40.74 20.27 13.67
CA LEU A 351 -41.98 20.78 14.24
C LEU A 351 -42.48 19.85 15.36
N GLY A 352 -42.38 20.35 16.60
CA GLY A 352 -43.39 20.27 17.67
C GLY A 352 -43.90 18.92 18.20
N SER A 353 -43.33 18.53 19.35
CA SER A 353 -43.89 17.98 20.62
C SER A 353 -45.39 17.60 20.73
N PRO A 354 -45.81 16.64 21.60
CA PRO A 354 -45.89 16.85 23.06
C PRO A 354 -45.60 15.60 23.96
N PRO A 355 -45.57 15.76 25.31
CA PRO A 355 -44.94 14.84 26.27
C PRO A 355 -45.92 13.85 26.92
N VAL A 356 -45.41 12.90 27.74
CA VAL A 356 -45.82 12.65 29.16
C VAL A 356 -45.48 11.22 29.67
N ALA A 357 -44.98 11.21 30.91
CA ALA A 357 -45.03 10.20 31.99
C ALA A 357 -44.13 8.94 31.97
N GLY A 358 -43.24 8.90 32.96
CA GLY A 358 -42.72 7.67 33.58
C GLY A 358 -43.70 7.04 34.60
N PRO A 359 -43.21 6.19 35.51
CA PRO A 359 -43.39 4.74 35.42
C PRO A 359 -44.43 4.20 36.43
N LYS A 360 -44.99 3.02 36.14
CA LYS A 360 -45.72 2.21 37.14
C LYS A 360 -45.28 0.75 37.10
N ALA A 361 -44.74 0.32 38.23
CA ALA A 361 -44.55 -1.07 38.61
C ALA A 361 -45.90 -1.77 38.86
N LYS A 362 -46.00 -3.07 38.55
CA LYS A 362 -46.30 -4.16 39.51
C LYS A 362 -46.68 -5.49 38.84
N ARG A 363 -46.23 -6.56 39.50
CA ARG A 363 -46.84 -7.89 39.73
C ARG A 363 -46.46 -9.07 38.82
N GLU A 364 -45.66 -9.96 39.42
CA GLU A 364 -45.76 -11.44 39.28
C GLU A 364 -47.14 -11.95 39.77
N PRO A 365 -47.59 -13.17 39.39
CA PRO A 365 -47.24 -14.42 40.10
C PRO A 365 -47.30 -15.69 39.17
N PRO A 366 -47.41 -16.94 39.68
CA PRO A 366 -46.42 -17.75 40.39
C PRO A 366 -46.10 -19.07 39.65
N GLY A 367 -45.11 -19.83 40.16
CA GLY A 367 -44.55 -21.01 39.51
C GLY A 367 -45.28 -22.35 39.64
N ALA A 368 -44.79 -23.30 38.83
CA ALA A 368 -44.74 -24.75 38.99
C ALA A 368 -43.55 -25.18 38.11
N GLY A 369 -42.55 -25.96 38.53
CA GLY A 369 -42.55 -27.11 39.42
C GLY A 369 -42.38 -28.37 38.56
N GLU A 370 -41.28 -29.11 38.78
CA GLU A 370 -40.81 -30.33 38.10
C GLU A 370 -39.90 -30.08 36.87
N GLY A 371 -38.67 -30.58 36.75
CA GLY A 371 -38.03 -31.72 37.37
C GLY A 371 -37.48 -32.62 36.24
N ARG A 372 -36.19 -32.50 35.89
CA ARG A 372 -35.42 -33.57 35.21
C ARG A 372 -33.91 -33.30 35.18
N LEU A 373 -33.19 -34.22 35.82
CA LEU A 373 -31.75 -34.45 35.82
C LEU A 373 -31.22 -34.85 34.42
N PRO A 374 -29.88 -34.81 34.20
CA PRO A 374 -29.28 -34.67 32.88
C PRO A 374 -29.20 -35.99 32.11
N LEU A 375 -29.57 -35.95 30.84
CA LEU A 375 -29.37 -37.04 29.89
C LEU A 375 -27.89 -37.14 29.50
N ARG A 376 -27.17 -38.05 30.16
CA ARG A 376 -26.02 -38.74 29.55
C ARG A 376 -26.52 -39.54 28.35
N ARG A 377 -26.00 -39.29 27.15
CA ARG A 377 -26.03 -40.32 26.10
C ARG A 377 -24.86 -40.24 25.12
N ARG A 378 -23.99 -41.25 25.27
CA ARG A 378 -23.25 -42.02 24.26
C ARG A 378 -22.77 -41.26 23.03
N GLU A 379 -21.48 -40.96 23.06
CA GLU A 379 -20.63 -40.98 21.87
C GLU A 379 -20.86 -42.27 21.09
N ARG A 380 -21.26 -42.14 19.83
CA ARG A 380 -21.08 -43.16 18.81
C ARG A 380 -20.03 -42.62 17.85
N GLY A 381 -18.84 -43.18 17.94
CA GLY A 381 -17.75 -42.91 17.02
C GLY A 381 -18.14 -43.26 15.59
N LEU A 382 -17.96 -42.30 14.68
CA LEU A 382 -17.65 -42.59 13.29
C LEU A 382 -16.20 -42.17 13.05
N ALA A 383 -15.45 -43.12 12.50
CA ALA A 383 -14.02 -43.06 12.27
C ALA A 383 -13.57 -41.80 11.50
N ARG A 384 -12.87 -40.90 12.20
CA ARG A 384 -11.95 -39.89 11.63
C ARG A 384 -10.61 -39.84 12.39
N GLY A 385 -10.24 -40.97 13.01
CA GLY A 385 -9.12 -41.02 13.96
C GLY A 385 -7.69 -41.08 13.39
N GLY A 386 -7.52 -41.28 12.08
CA GLY A 386 -6.18 -41.51 11.50
C GLY A 386 -5.31 -40.26 11.36
N ALA A 387 -5.85 -39.18 10.79
CA ALA A 387 -5.07 -37.97 10.51
C ALA A 387 -4.93 -37.02 11.71
N TRP A 388 -5.91 -37.03 12.62
CA TRP A 388 -5.96 -36.10 13.75
C TRP A 388 -5.09 -36.54 14.93
N GLY A 389 -4.93 -37.86 15.13
CA GLY A 389 -3.99 -38.40 16.12
C GLY A 389 -2.55 -37.97 15.87
N ALA A 390 -2.18 -37.78 14.59
CA ALA A 390 -0.85 -37.29 14.20
C ALA A 390 -0.70 -35.76 14.40
N MET A 391 -1.76 -34.95 14.21
CA MET A 391 -1.69 -33.49 14.42
C MET A 391 -1.69 -33.09 15.90
N ALA A 392 -2.30 -33.86 16.80
CA ALA A 392 -2.26 -33.62 18.24
C ALA A 392 -0.86 -33.86 18.84
N ALA A 393 -0.05 -34.71 18.20
CA ALA A 393 1.35 -34.96 18.56
C ALA A 393 2.35 -33.93 17.97
N ALA A 394 1.90 -33.08 17.05
CA ALA A 394 2.75 -32.07 16.40
C ALA A 394 2.84 -30.79 17.25
N GLY A 395 4.05 -30.24 17.36
CA GLY A 395 4.31 -28.97 18.06
C GLY A 395 3.48 -27.80 17.51
N TRP A 396 3.33 -26.73 18.31
CA TRP A 396 2.50 -25.56 17.97
C TRP A 396 2.80 -25.01 16.57
N SER A 397 4.06 -24.74 16.25
CA SER A 397 4.49 -24.16 14.97
C SER A 397 4.04 -25.01 13.78
N ALA A 398 4.13 -26.34 13.88
CA ALA A 398 3.68 -27.24 12.82
C ALA A 398 2.17 -27.15 12.56
N ARG A 399 1.36 -26.98 13.62
CA ARG A 399 -0.10 -26.80 13.48
C ARG A 399 -0.45 -25.47 12.81
N VAL A 400 0.25 -24.39 13.19
CA VAL A 400 0.02 -23.06 12.60
C VAL A 400 0.48 -23.01 11.15
N THR A 401 1.64 -23.58 10.83
CA THR A 401 2.11 -23.69 9.45
C THR A 401 1.16 -24.54 8.60
N ALA A 402 0.60 -25.63 9.13
CA ALA A 402 -0.41 -26.42 8.44
C ALA A 402 -1.70 -25.62 8.17
N LEU A 403 -2.13 -24.78 9.13
CA LEU A 403 -3.25 -23.85 8.94
C LEU A 403 -2.97 -22.88 7.79
N LEU A 404 -1.81 -22.22 7.78
CA LEU A 404 -1.45 -21.25 6.74
C LEU A 404 -1.33 -21.89 5.36
N ARG A 405 -0.75 -23.09 5.26
CA ARG A 405 -0.69 -23.85 4.00
C ARG A 405 -2.08 -24.23 3.51
N ARG A 406 -2.98 -24.64 4.42
CA ARG A 406 -4.37 -24.95 4.07
C ARG A 406 -5.12 -23.72 3.57
N MET A 407 -4.95 -22.58 4.22
CA MET A 407 -5.61 -21.32 3.83
C MET A 407 -5.00 -20.69 2.58
N ASN A 408 -3.84 -21.19 2.12
CA ASN A 408 -3.18 -20.79 0.87
C ASN A 408 -3.07 -21.93 -0.14
N SER A 409 -3.96 -22.93 -0.07
CA SER A 409 -3.86 -24.15 -0.87
C SER A 409 -3.91 -23.90 -2.38
N PHE A 410 -4.53 -22.80 -2.83
CA PHE A 410 -4.60 -22.42 -4.25
C PHE A 410 -3.24 -22.03 -4.84
N HIS A 411 -2.25 -21.76 -3.99
CA HIS A 411 -0.87 -21.48 -4.43
C HIS A 411 0.05 -22.70 -4.28
N GLY A 412 -0.45 -23.79 -3.71
CA GLY A 412 0.31 -25.02 -3.50
C GLY A 412 0.49 -25.85 -4.77
N ALA A 413 1.47 -26.75 -4.73
CA ALA A 413 1.65 -27.77 -5.76
C ALA A 413 0.41 -28.67 -5.84
N GLY A 414 -0.04 -28.97 -7.06
CA GLY A 414 -1.25 -29.78 -7.29
C GLY A 414 -2.58 -29.02 -7.12
N SER A 415 -2.54 -27.69 -6.94
CA SER A 415 -3.75 -26.87 -6.95
C SER A 415 -4.41 -26.79 -8.33
N SER A 416 -5.70 -26.49 -8.35
CA SER A 416 -6.51 -26.25 -9.55
C SER A 416 -6.14 -24.96 -10.28
N LYS A 417 -5.23 -24.13 -9.75
CA LYS A 417 -4.85 -22.82 -10.32
C LYS A 417 -4.46 -22.90 -11.80
N ALA A 418 -3.68 -23.91 -12.19
CA ALA A 418 -3.25 -24.09 -13.57
C ALA A 418 -4.40 -24.47 -14.53
N LEU A 419 -5.50 -25.00 -13.99
CA LEU A 419 -6.70 -25.39 -14.75
C LEU A 419 -7.73 -24.25 -14.84
N CYS A 420 -7.62 -23.24 -13.97
CA CYS A 420 -8.60 -22.16 -13.89
C CYS A 420 -8.53 -21.24 -15.11
N LEU A 421 -9.71 -20.85 -15.60
CA LEU A 421 -9.86 -19.81 -16.60
C LEU A 421 -9.94 -18.44 -15.90
N PRO A 422 -9.23 -17.41 -16.39
CA PRO A 422 -9.43 -16.04 -15.92
C PRO A 422 -10.89 -15.61 -16.10
N PHE A 423 -11.48 -15.01 -15.06
CA PHE A 423 -12.79 -14.37 -15.15
C PHE A 423 -12.61 -12.88 -15.46
N MET A 424 -13.03 -12.48 -16.65
CA MET A 424 -12.83 -11.15 -17.22
C MET A 424 -14.12 -10.34 -17.22
N VAL A 425 -14.06 -9.09 -16.79
CA VAL A 425 -15.17 -8.13 -16.88
C VAL A 425 -14.62 -6.80 -17.35
N ALA A 426 -15.21 -6.24 -18.41
CA ALA A 426 -14.76 -4.97 -19.02
C ALA A 426 -13.23 -4.93 -19.31
N GLY A 427 -12.65 -6.06 -19.74
CA GLY A 427 -11.22 -6.17 -20.05
C GLY A 427 -10.30 -6.36 -18.84
N GLN A 428 -10.84 -6.48 -17.62
CA GLN A 428 -10.07 -6.66 -16.39
C GLN A 428 -10.33 -8.04 -15.77
N GLN A 429 -9.30 -8.70 -15.26
CA GLN A 429 -9.46 -9.94 -14.52
C GLN A 429 -9.95 -9.67 -13.10
N VAL A 430 -11.08 -10.26 -12.73
CA VAL A 430 -11.70 -10.12 -11.40
C VAL A 430 -11.73 -11.41 -10.60
N GLY A 431 -11.41 -12.56 -11.21
CA GLY A 431 -11.40 -13.85 -10.54
C GLY A 431 -10.86 -15.00 -11.37
N HIS A 432 -11.17 -16.21 -10.92
CA HIS A 432 -10.74 -17.48 -11.50
C HIS A 432 -11.93 -18.45 -11.52
N VAL A 433 -12.24 -19.00 -12.69
CA VAL A 433 -13.37 -19.92 -12.89
C VAL A 433 -12.83 -21.30 -13.22
N LEU A 434 -13.29 -22.32 -12.49
CA LEU A 434 -12.96 -23.71 -12.80
C LEU A 434 -13.56 -24.15 -14.15
N PRO A 435 -12.91 -25.06 -14.89
CA PRO A 435 -13.46 -25.61 -16.13
C PRO A 435 -14.86 -26.21 -15.98
N SER A 436 -15.14 -26.86 -14.84
CA SER A 436 -16.46 -27.41 -14.52
C SER A 436 -17.54 -26.35 -14.44
N VAL A 437 -17.22 -25.17 -13.87
CA VAL A 437 -18.11 -24.01 -13.81
C VAL A 437 -18.23 -23.37 -15.19
N ALA A 438 -17.12 -23.19 -15.92
CA ALA A 438 -17.11 -22.60 -17.26
C ALA A 438 -17.96 -23.40 -18.27
N LYS A 439 -17.96 -24.74 -18.16
CA LYS A 439 -18.83 -25.63 -18.96
C LYS A 439 -20.32 -25.37 -18.69
N TYR A 440 -20.66 -24.92 -17.49
CA TYR A 440 -22.03 -24.54 -17.18
C TYR A 440 -22.36 -23.14 -17.73
N LEU A 441 -21.46 -22.17 -17.53
CA LEU A 441 -21.64 -20.79 -17.98
C LEU A 441 -21.78 -20.66 -19.51
N CYS A 442 -21.23 -21.59 -20.29
CA CYS A 442 -21.36 -21.57 -21.75
C CYS A 442 -22.81 -21.75 -22.26
N GLN A 443 -23.72 -22.23 -21.40
CA GLN A 443 -25.15 -22.33 -21.71
C GLN A 443 -25.85 -20.95 -21.71
N TYR A 444 -25.17 -19.91 -21.22
CA TYR A 444 -25.71 -18.55 -21.06
C TYR A 444 -24.94 -17.52 -21.91
N PRO A 445 -24.90 -17.65 -23.26
CA PRO A 445 -24.09 -16.78 -24.13
C PRO A 445 -24.52 -15.30 -24.13
N ALA A 446 -25.75 -15.02 -23.69
CA ALA A 446 -26.22 -13.65 -23.49
C ALA A 446 -25.50 -12.94 -22.33
N VAL A 447 -24.97 -13.70 -21.36
CA VAL A 447 -24.32 -13.19 -20.14
C VAL A 447 -22.83 -13.50 -20.12
N PHE A 448 -22.42 -14.71 -20.48
CA PHE A 448 -21.02 -15.16 -20.43
C PHE A 448 -20.51 -15.62 -21.80
N LEU A 449 -19.33 -15.14 -22.18
CA LEU A 449 -18.58 -15.56 -23.36
C LEU A 449 -17.42 -16.45 -22.90
N VAL A 450 -17.44 -17.73 -23.26
CA VAL A 450 -16.40 -18.70 -22.88
C VAL A 450 -15.50 -18.97 -24.09
N SER A 451 -14.28 -18.43 -24.07
CA SER A 451 -13.28 -18.63 -25.13
C SER A 451 -12.50 -19.92 -24.92
N ARG A 452 -12.22 -20.66 -26.01
CA ARG A 452 -11.60 -22.00 -25.98
C ARG A 452 -10.13 -22.07 -26.42
N GLY A 453 -9.46 -20.93 -26.66
CA GLY A 453 -8.01 -20.94 -26.96
C GLY A 453 -7.62 -20.83 -28.43
N ASP A 454 -8.55 -20.48 -29.34
CA ASP A 454 -8.29 -20.33 -30.77
C ASP A 454 -7.52 -19.03 -31.11
N GLY A 455 -6.28 -18.92 -30.62
CA GLY A 455 -5.40 -17.75 -30.80
C GLY A 455 -5.59 -16.61 -29.79
N VAL A 456 -6.54 -16.74 -28.85
CA VAL A 456 -6.76 -15.85 -27.71
C VAL A 456 -6.71 -16.68 -26.41
N PRO A 457 -6.08 -16.22 -25.32
CA PRO A 457 -6.07 -16.94 -24.06
C PRO A 457 -7.48 -17.37 -23.63
N ALA A 458 -7.65 -18.64 -23.29
CA ALA A 458 -8.93 -19.17 -22.82
C ALA A 458 -9.36 -18.43 -21.55
N CYS A 459 -10.60 -17.93 -21.53
CA CYS A 459 -11.14 -17.14 -20.43
C CYS A 459 -12.66 -17.23 -20.41
N VAL A 460 -13.25 -16.86 -19.28
CA VAL A 460 -14.69 -16.58 -19.16
C VAL A 460 -14.82 -15.06 -19.09
N GLU A 461 -15.47 -14.44 -20.07
CA GLU A 461 -15.69 -13.00 -20.11
C GLU A 461 -17.17 -12.67 -19.95
N LEU A 462 -17.50 -11.67 -19.14
CA LEU A 462 -18.86 -11.16 -19.07
C LEU A 462 -19.21 -10.39 -20.35
N ASN A 463 -20.40 -10.62 -20.91
CA ASN A 463 -20.78 -10.13 -22.23
C ASN A 463 -20.72 -8.60 -22.29
N LYS A 464 -19.93 -8.07 -23.25
CA LYS A 464 -19.66 -6.63 -23.42
C LYS A 464 -20.91 -5.79 -23.73
N LYS A 465 -22.01 -6.42 -24.14
CA LYS A 465 -23.31 -5.74 -24.31
C LYS A 465 -23.92 -5.26 -22.99
N LEU A 466 -23.51 -5.83 -21.86
CA LEU A 466 -23.90 -5.40 -20.51
C LEU A 466 -23.05 -4.19 -20.11
N ALA A 467 -23.53 -3.00 -20.44
CA ALA A 467 -22.75 -1.76 -20.40
C ALA A 467 -22.60 -1.19 -18.98
N SER A 468 -23.62 -1.32 -18.13
CA SER A 468 -23.62 -0.78 -16.76
C SER A 468 -23.40 -1.86 -15.68
N SER A 469 -22.97 -1.41 -14.50
CA SER A 469 -22.83 -2.26 -13.30
C SER A 469 -24.16 -2.93 -12.89
N GLU A 470 -25.27 -2.20 -13.02
CA GLU A 470 -26.63 -2.69 -12.75
C GLU A 470 -27.04 -3.79 -13.73
N GLN A 471 -26.89 -3.56 -15.04
CA GLN A 471 -27.20 -4.55 -16.08
C GLN A 471 -26.40 -5.85 -15.91
N ARG A 472 -25.14 -5.74 -15.50
CA ARG A 472 -24.29 -6.89 -15.21
C ARG A 472 -24.75 -7.64 -13.96
N THR A 473 -25.11 -6.89 -12.91
CA THR A 473 -25.62 -7.45 -11.65
C THR A 473 -26.89 -8.25 -11.90
N ASP A 474 -27.88 -7.65 -12.56
CA ASP A 474 -29.17 -8.30 -12.86
C ASP A 474 -29.01 -9.54 -13.75
N ALA A 475 -28.20 -9.43 -14.80
CA ALA A 475 -27.96 -10.53 -15.73
C ALA A 475 -27.26 -11.71 -15.05
N VAL A 476 -26.24 -11.45 -14.22
CA VAL A 476 -25.55 -12.50 -13.47
C VAL A 476 -26.46 -13.09 -12.41
N GLU A 477 -27.24 -12.28 -11.69
CA GLU A 477 -28.20 -12.76 -10.68
C GLU A 477 -29.22 -13.72 -11.29
N GLY A 478 -29.78 -13.38 -12.47
CA GLY A 478 -30.70 -14.27 -13.19
C GLY A 478 -30.10 -15.66 -13.42
N VAL A 479 -28.87 -15.72 -13.94
CA VAL A 479 -28.15 -16.98 -14.16
C VAL A 479 -27.90 -17.72 -12.83
N LEU A 480 -27.47 -17.01 -11.78
CA LEU A 480 -27.21 -17.60 -10.47
C LEU A 480 -28.47 -18.18 -9.81
N ARG A 481 -29.63 -17.55 -9.98
CA ARG A 481 -30.92 -18.05 -9.48
C ARG A 481 -31.35 -19.33 -10.22
N GLU A 482 -31.14 -19.40 -11.53
CA GLU A 482 -31.37 -20.64 -12.30
C GLU A 482 -30.40 -21.76 -11.88
N MET A 483 -29.11 -21.44 -11.74
CA MET A 483 -28.09 -22.37 -11.22
C MET A 483 -28.46 -22.92 -9.84
N ARG A 484 -28.97 -22.05 -8.96
CA ARG A 484 -29.45 -22.43 -7.63
C ARG A 484 -30.63 -23.40 -7.72
N ALA A 485 -31.57 -23.15 -8.63
CA ALA A 485 -32.75 -24.00 -8.81
C ALA A 485 -32.38 -25.42 -9.31
N GLN A 486 -31.32 -25.54 -10.09
CA GLN A 486 -30.81 -26.83 -10.58
C GLN A 486 -30.04 -27.62 -9.51
N GLN A 487 -29.59 -26.96 -8.44
CA GLN A 487 -28.94 -27.56 -7.26
C GLN A 487 -27.57 -28.24 -7.50
N ASP A 488 -26.96 -28.01 -8.66
CA ASP A 488 -25.66 -28.61 -9.04
C ASP A 488 -24.47 -28.04 -8.26
N PHE A 489 -24.57 -26.80 -7.76
CA PHE A 489 -23.52 -26.13 -7.00
C PHE A 489 -23.93 -25.98 -5.53
N PRO A 490 -23.35 -26.75 -4.59
CA PRO A 490 -23.84 -26.76 -3.21
C PRO A 490 -23.68 -25.41 -2.50
N CYS A 491 -22.68 -24.60 -2.85
CA CYS A 491 -22.52 -23.24 -2.31
C CYS A 491 -23.73 -22.33 -2.56
N LEU A 492 -24.46 -22.51 -3.68
CA LEU A 492 -25.67 -21.73 -3.99
C LEU A 492 -26.88 -22.09 -3.11
N LYS A 493 -26.83 -23.21 -2.39
CA LYS A 493 -27.86 -23.56 -1.40
C LYS A 493 -27.83 -22.61 -0.19
N GLU A 494 -26.66 -22.03 0.11
CA GLU A 494 -26.45 -21.10 1.23
C GLU A 494 -26.65 -19.63 0.84
N TRP A 495 -27.64 -19.35 -0.01
CA TRP A 495 -27.99 -17.99 -0.44
C TRP A 495 -28.31 -17.09 0.76
N ARG A 496 -27.75 -15.87 0.78
CA ARG A 496 -27.80 -14.94 1.91
C ARG A 496 -28.62 -13.68 1.64
N GLU A 497 -29.00 -13.43 0.38
CA GLU A 497 -29.54 -12.12 -0.04
C GLU A 497 -28.56 -10.99 0.34
N GLU A 498 -27.27 -11.25 0.13
CA GLU A 498 -26.18 -10.35 0.49
C GLU A 498 -25.23 -10.26 -0.69
N LEU A 499 -25.24 -9.12 -1.36
CA LEU A 499 -24.42 -8.88 -2.53
C LEU A 499 -23.03 -8.42 -2.11
N TYR A 500 -22.00 -8.92 -2.77
CA TYR A 500 -20.62 -8.43 -2.67
C TYR A 500 -20.24 -7.70 -3.95
N SER A 501 -19.47 -6.62 -3.81
CA SER A 501 -18.94 -5.88 -4.95
C SER A 501 -17.81 -6.67 -5.65
N VAL A 502 -17.86 -6.74 -6.98
CA VAL A 502 -16.84 -7.41 -7.80
C VAL A 502 -15.97 -6.37 -8.51
N MET A 503 -14.67 -6.40 -8.21
CA MET A 503 -13.69 -5.44 -8.71
C MET A 503 -12.29 -6.07 -8.76
N PRO A 504 -11.38 -5.60 -9.64
CA PRO A 504 -10.01 -6.13 -9.71
C PRO A 504 -9.20 -5.85 -8.44
N TYR A 505 -9.31 -4.63 -7.92
CA TYR A 505 -8.71 -4.19 -6.67
C TYR A 505 -9.74 -3.48 -5.78
N PHE A 506 -9.58 -3.57 -4.46
CA PHE A 506 -10.55 -3.08 -3.47
C PHE A 506 -10.94 -1.59 -3.62
N CYS A 507 -10.03 -0.74 -4.12
CA CYS A 507 -10.28 0.69 -4.28
C CYS A 507 -10.87 1.05 -5.66
N ASP A 508 -11.04 0.07 -6.54
CA ASP A 508 -11.60 0.32 -7.86
C ASP A 508 -13.12 0.50 -7.76
N THR A 509 -13.70 1.15 -8.75
CA THR A 509 -15.16 1.18 -8.89
C THR A 509 -15.67 -0.24 -9.13
N PRO A 510 -16.67 -0.73 -8.35
CA PRO A 510 -17.28 -2.03 -8.58
C PRO A 510 -17.78 -2.17 -10.02
N LEU A 511 -17.34 -3.24 -10.71
CA LEU A 511 -17.77 -3.51 -12.08
C LEU A 511 -19.19 -4.06 -12.15
N PHE A 512 -19.61 -4.77 -11.10
CA PHE A 512 -20.95 -5.26 -10.81
C PHE A 512 -20.99 -5.81 -9.36
N SER A 513 -22.16 -6.25 -8.89
CA SER A 513 -22.29 -6.96 -7.61
C SER A 513 -22.78 -8.39 -7.83
N MET A 514 -22.47 -9.30 -6.92
CA MET A 514 -22.93 -10.69 -6.99
C MET A 514 -23.26 -11.26 -5.63
N GLU A 515 -24.18 -12.23 -5.58
CA GLU A 515 -24.52 -12.94 -4.35
C GLU A 515 -23.28 -13.57 -3.69
N ARG A 516 -23.12 -13.33 -2.38
CA ARG A 516 -22.02 -13.81 -1.55
C ARG A 516 -21.77 -15.30 -1.73
N SER A 517 -22.83 -16.12 -1.73
CA SER A 517 -22.73 -17.58 -1.84
C SER A 517 -22.16 -18.06 -3.19
N ALA A 518 -22.26 -17.23 -4.24
CA ALA A 518 -21.81 -17.56 -5.60
C ALA A 518 -20.35 -17.19 -5.87
N THR A 519 -19.79 -16.26 -5.10
CA THR A 519 -18.39 -15.80 -5.25
C THR A 519 -17.35 -16.92 -5.40
N PRO A 520 -17.44 -18.10 -4.73
CA PRO A 520 -16.43 -19.13 -4.88
C PRO A 520 -16.45 -19.84 -6.24
N LEU A 521 -17.56 -19.76 -6.98
CA LEU A 521 -17.66 -20.32 -8.34
C LEU A 521 -16.86 -19.48 -9.35
N PHE A 522 -16.68 -18.20 -9.06
CA PHE A 522 -16.00 -17.24 -9.92
C PHE A 522 -14.63 -16.84 -9.39
N GLY A 523 -14.24 -17.35 -8.22
CA GLY A 523 -12.95 -17.05 -7.58
C GLY A 523 -12.71 -15.55 -7.41
N VAL A 524 -13.78 -14.77 -7.24
CA VAL A 524 -13.68 -13.32 -7.07
C VAL A 524 -13.18 -12.99 -5.67
N LYS A 525 -12.50 -11.85 -5.55
CA LYS A 525 -11.96 -11.39 -4.27
C LYS A 525 -13.10 -11.02 -3.33
N ARG A 526 -13.02 -11.51 -2.10
CA ARG A 526 -13.93 -11.19 -1.02
C ARG A 526 -13.23 -10.38 0.05
N TYR A 527 -13.97 -9.45 0.64
CA TYR A 527 -13.46 -8.56 1.65
C TYR A 527 -14.27 -8.70 2.93
N GLY A 528 -13.59 -8.60 4.07
CA GLY A 528 -14.21 -8.60 5.38
C GLY A 528 -13.44 -7.71 6.35
N THR A 529 -14.02 -7.46 7.50
CA THR A 529 -13.42 -6.68 8.58
C THR A 529 -13.43 -7.51 9.86
N HIS A 530 -12.33 -7.45 10.61
CA HIS A 530 -12.14 -8.22 11.83
C HIS A 530 -11.62 -7.31 12.95
N LEU A 531 -12.21 -7.43 14.13
CA LEU A 531 -11.84 -6.68 15.33
C LEU A 531 -11.14 -7.56 16.37
N ASN A 532 -9.89 -7.22 16.67
CA ASN A 532 -9.16 -7.68 17.83
C ASN A 532 -9.45 -6.76 19.02
N GLY A 533 -10.39 -7.18 19.87
CA GLY A 533 -10.61 -6.52 21.16
C GLY A 533 -9.63 -7.01 22.21
N TYR A 534 -8.91 -6.11 22.87
CA TYR A 534 -7.96 -6.48 23.93
C TYR A 534 -8.03 -5.51 25.11
N THR A 535 -7.62 -5.96 26.29
CA THR A 535 -7.50 -5.13 27.49
C THR A 535 -6.26 -5.54 28.29
N TRP A 536 -5.82 -4.66 29.18
CA TRP A 536 -4.78 -4.97 30.15
C TRP A 536 -5.44 -5.25 31.51
N ARG A 537 -4.92 -6.25 32.24
CA ARG A 537 -5.27 -6.55 33.63
C ARG A 537 -3.99 -6.85 34.39
N ASN A 538 -3.73 -6.12 35.47
CA ASN A 538 -2.52 -6.30 36.29
C ASN A 538 -1.20 -6.35 35.48
N GLY A 539 -1.07 -5.50 34.47
CA GLY A 539 0.12 -5.45 33.61
C GLY A 539 0.25 -6.58 32.58
N GLN A 540 -0.74 -7.47 32.47
CA GLN A 540 -0.80 -8.52 31.44
C GLN A 540 -1.88 -8.21 30.41
N MET A 541 -1.60 -8.48 29.14
CA MET A 541 -2.56 -8.30 28.03
C MET A 541 -3.49 -9.52 27.89
N PHE A 542 -4.77 -9.26 27.67
CA PHE A 542 -5.81 -10.25 27.41
C PHE A 542 -6.56 -9.88 26.13
N MET A 543 -7.02 -10.89 25.40
CA MET A 543 -7.81 -10.73 24.17
C MET A 543 -9.22 -11.30 24.37
N TRP A 544 -10.21 -10.57 23.86
CA TRP A 544 -11.59 -11.03 23.74
C TRP A 544 -11.76 -11.90 22.49
N LEU A 545 -12.32 -13.08 22.67
CA LEU A 545 -12.72 -13.99 21.59
C LEU A 545 -14.21 -14.29 21.70
N ALA A 546 -14.90 -14.39 20.56
CA ALA A 546 -16.27 -14.83 20.50
C ALA A 546 -16.33 -16.35 20.28
N ARG A 547 -17.41 -17.00 20.70
CA ARG A 547 -17.80 -18.34 20.22
C ARG A 547 -19.02 -18.18 19.33
N ARG A 548 -18.94 -18.65 18.10
CA ARG A 548 -20.03 -18.56 17.11
C ARG A 548 -21.25 -19.35 17.58
N ALA A 549 -22.44 -18.84 17.32
CA ALA A 549 -23.67 -19.58 17.57
C ALA A 549 -23.73 -20.88 16.75
N LEU A 550 -24.38 -21.91 17.31
CA LEU A 550 -24.59 -23.19 16.61
C LEU A 550 -25.52 -23.07 15.41
N SER A 551 -26.30 -21.99 15.32
CA SER A 551 -27.18 -21.64 14.20
C SER A 551 -26.43 -21.10 12.98
N LYS A 552 -25.15 -20.70 13.11
CA LYS A 552 -24.38 -20.17 11.97
C LYS A 552 -24.18 -21.27 10.93
N LEU A 553 -24.55 -20.96 9.69
CA LEU A 553 -24.40 -21.87 8.54
C LEU A 553 -22.94 -22.29 8.29
N THR A 554 -21.98 -21.39 8.52
CA THR A 554 -20.55 -21.67 8.39
C THR A 554 -19.84 -21.62 9.73
N TYR A 555 -19.00 -22.64 9.99
CA TYR A 555 -18.20 -22.79 11.22
C TYR A 555 -19.02 -22.64 12.52
N PRO A 556 -20.15 -23.36 12.69
CA PRO A 556 -20.97 -23.28 13.89
C PRO A 556 -20.16 -23.70 15.13
N GLY A 557 -20.29 -22.93 16.21
CA GLY A 557 -19.67 -23.27 17.49
C GLY A 557 -18.16 -23.01 17.60
N LEU A 558 -17.45 -22.60 16.53
CA LEU A 558 -16.00 -22.33 16.59
C LEU A 558 -15.70 -20.98 17.24
N LEU A 559 -14.46 -20.78 17.71
CA LEU A 559 -13.93 -19.48 18.16
C LEU A 559 -13.81 -18.53 16.96
N ASP A 560 -14.06 -17.26 17.22
CA ASP A 560 -14.00 -16.14 16.29
C ASP A 560 -13.27 -14.95 16.95
N ASN A 561 -12.96 -13.93 16.15
CA ASN A 561 -12.53 -12.64 16.71
C ASN A 561 -13.68 -12.00 17.50
N MET A 562 -13.43 -10.88 18.18
CA MET A 562 -14.46 -10.26 19.02
C MET A 562 -15.67 -9.78 18.20
N ALA A 563 -15.42 -9.24 17.01
CA ALA A 563 -16.44 -8.97 16.01
C ALA A 563 -15.85 -9.15 14.62
N ALA A 564 -16.59 -9.74 13.67
CA ALA A 564 -16.11 -9.95 12.32
C ALA A 564 -17.23 -10.18 11.29
N GLY A 565 -17.19 -9.42 10.20
CA GLY A 565 -18.19 -9.53 9.13
C GLY A 565 -17.63 -9.31 7.73
N GLY A 566 -18.40 -9.79 6.75
CA GLY A 566 -18.14 -9.53 5.34
C GLY A 566 -18.51 -8.12 4.94
N ILE A 567 -17.81 -7.54 3.96
CA ILE A 567 -18.16 -6.22 3.44
C ILE A 567 -19.17 -6.41 2.31
N ALA A 568 -20.44 -6.11 2.60
CA ALA A 568 -21.50 -6.09 1.61
C ALA A 568 -21.34 -4.95 0.60
N SER A 569 -21.94 -5.10 -0.57
CA SER A 569 -21.90 -4.10 -1.64
C SER A 569 -22.52 -2.79 -1.17
N GLY A 570 -21.82 -1.69 -1.42
CA GLY A 570 -22.23 -0.34 -1.00
C GLY A 570 -21.81 0.07 0.41
N LEU A 571 -21.28 -0.84 1.25
CA LEU A 571 -20.79 -0.50 2.59
C LEU A 571 -19.29 -0.23 2.60
N GLY A 572 -18.87 0.72 3.43
CA GLY A 572 -17.45 0.97 3.70
C GLY A 572 -16.83 -0.03 4.70
N VAL A 573 -15.49 -0.15 4.71
CA VAL A 573 -14.76 -1.00 5.69
C VAL A 573 -15.10 -0.60 7.12
N ARG A 574 -14.99 0.71 7.42
CA ARG A 574 -15.22 1.24 8.78
C ARG A 574 -16.69 1.15 9.20
N GLU A 575 -17.59 1.37 8.25
CA GLU A 575 -19.03 1.23 8.46
C GLU A 575 -19.39 -0.22 8.79
N THR A 576 -18.87 -1.17 8.02
CA THR A 576 -19.02 -2.61 8.32
C THR A 576 -18.46 -2.93 9.70
N LEU A 577 -17.25 -2.43 10.04
CA LEU A 577 -16.66 -2.68 11.37
C LEU A 577 -17.58 -2.20 12.50
N VAL A 578 -18.14 -0.99 12.37
CA VAL A 578 -19.04 -0.41 13.36
C VAL A 578 -20.32 -1.22 13.49
N LYS A 579 -20.95 -1.57 12.36
CA LYS A 579 -22.16 -2.41 12.31
C LYS A 579 -21.94 -3.74 13.03
N GLU A 580 -20.93 -4.51 12.60
CA GLU A 580 -20.66 -5.85 13.14
C GLU A 580 -20.24 -5.79 14.62
N SER A 581 -19.46 -4.78 15.02
CA SER A 581 -19.09 -4.59 16.43
C SER A 581 -20.29 -4.31 17.33
N GLN A 582 -21.29 -3.60 16.81
CA GLN A 582 -22.52 -3.30 17.53
C GLN A 582 -23.46 -4.51 17.55
N GLU A 583 -23.66 -5.17 16.41
CA GLU A 583 -24.58 -6.30 16.26
C GLU A 583 -24.09 -7.55 17.00
N GLU A 584 -22.81 -7.92 16.88
CA GLU A 584 -22.31 -9.18 17.47
C GLU A 584 -21.94 -9.04 18.95
N ALA A 585 -21.37 -7.90 19.34
CA ALA A 585 -20.71 -7.70 20.64
C ALA A 585 -21.23 -6.52 21.46
N CYS A 586 -22.26 -5.81 20.98
CA CYS A 586 -22.86 -4.63 21.62
C CYS A 586 -21.82 -3.54 21.95
N ILE A 587 -20.78 -3.39 21.13
CA ILE A 587 -19.77 -2.35 21.31
C ILE A 587 -20.35 -1.01 20.80
N PRO A 588 -20.47 0.02 21.65
CA PRO A 588 -20.96 1.33 21.22
C PRO A 588 -20.08 1.95 20.14
N THR A 589 -20.69 2.69 19.21
CA THR A 589 -19.96 3.41 18.13
C THR A 589 -18.86 4.31 18.67
N SER A 590 -19.04 4.93 19.85
CA SER A 590 -18.02 5.76 20.49
C SER A 590 -16.75 4.99 20.87
N LEU A 591 -16.86 3.71 21.26
CA LEU A 591 -15.71 2.85 21.49
C LEU A 591 -15.15 2.30 20.19
N THR A 592 -16.00 1.84 19.27
CA THR A 592 -15.54 1.31 17.97
C THR A 592 -14.82 2.39 17.14
N ALA A 593 -15.17 3.66 17.30
CA ALA A 593 -14.47 4.79 16.69
C ALA A 593 -12.99 4.90 17.12
N LEU A 594 -12.59 4.31 18.24
CA LEU A 594 -11.20 4.26 18.71
C LEU A 594 -10.40 3.09 18.12
N ALA A 595 -11.06 2.16 17.41
CA ALA A 595 -10.39 1.01 16.81
C ALA A 595 -9.38 1.49 15.76
N LYS A 596 -8.15 1.01 15.82
CA LYS A 596 -7.07 1.38 14.90
C LYS A 596 -6.92 0.33 13.82
N ALA A 597 -6.80 0.75 12.57
CA ALA A 597 -6.44 -0.17 11.49
C ALA A 597 -5.04 -0.74 11.77
N ALA A 598 -4.91 -2.05 11.68
CA ALA A 598 -3.70 -2.78 12.05
C ALA A 598 -3.06 -3.53 10.85
N GLY A 599 -3.66 -3.42 9.67
CA GLY A 599 -3.20 -4.05 8.44
C GLY A 599 -4.28 -4.91 7.79
N THR A 600 -3.84 -5.88 7.00
CA THR A 600 -4.71 -6.85 6.33
C THR A 600 -4.07 -8.23 6.33
N ILE A 601 -4.89 -9.27 6.47
CA ILE A 601 -4.47 -10.63 6.11
C ILE A 601 -5.10 -11.02 4.78
N SER A 602 -4.38 -11.75 3.94
CA SER A 602 -4.87 -12.15 2.63
C SER A 602 -4.41 -13.56 2.26
N TYR A 603 -5.33 -14.34 1.71
CA TYR A 603 -5.12 -15.75 1.45
C TYR A 603 -6.07 -16.26 0.35
N THR A 604 -5.68 -17.32 -0.35
CA THR A 604 -6.53 -18.00 -1.34
C THR A 604 -6.50 -19.50 -1.14
N TYR A 605 -7.67 -20.11 -0.90
CA TYR A 605 -7.79 -21.55 -0.73
C TYR A 605 -8.86 -22.16 -1.63
N GLU A 606 -8.73 -23.46 -1.84
CA GLU A 606 -9.73 -24.30 -2.48
C GLU A 606 -10.63 -24.92 -1.41
N GLY A 607 -11.93 -24.66 -1.49
CA GLY A 607 -12.91 -25.26 -0.61
C GLY A 607 -13.11 -26.74 -0.92
N ALA A 608 -13.60 -27.50 0.06
CA ALA A 608 -13.82 -28.95 -0.09
C ALA A 608 -14.79 -29.34 -1.23
N GLN A 609 -15.59 -28.38 -1.72
CA GLN A 609 -16.54 -28.56 -2.82
C GLN A 609 -16.03 -27.96 -4.14
N GLY A 610 -14.74 -27.62 -4.23
CA GLY A 610 -14.09 -27.09 -5.44
C GLY A 610 -14.21 -25.57 -5.62
N GLY A 611 -14.95 -24.84 -4.80
CA GLY A 611 -14.97 -23.37 -4.89
C GLY A 611 -13.60 -22.74 -4.60
N ILE A 612 -13.28 -21.62 -5.23
CA ILE A 612 -12.03 -20.86 -5.04
C ILE A 612 -12.32 -19.67 -4.13
N TYR A 613 -11.59 -19.58 -3.04
CA TYR A 613 -11.86 -18.64 -1.96
C TYR A 613 -10.70 -17.64 -1.84
N ALA A 614 -10.71 -16.58 -2.65
CA ALA A 614 -9.77 -15.46 -2.54
C ALA A 614 -10.31 -14.42 -1.54
N GLU A 615 -9.60 -14.20 -0.43
CA GLU A 615 -10.09 -13.34 0.66
C GLU A 615 -9.03 -12.38 1.18
N CYS A 616 -9.46 -11.16 1.51
CA CYS A 616 -8.70 -10.15 2.23
C CYS A 616 -9.51 -9.67 3.43
N GLN A 617 -8.94 -9.76 4.63
CA GLN A 617 -9.56 -9.29 5.85
C GLN A 617 -8.84 -8.03 6.35
N PHE A 618 -9.59 -6.94 6.48
CA PHE A 618 -9.13 -5.72 7.13
C PHE A 618 -9.12 -5.92 8.64
N VAL A 619 -7.95 -5.75 9.25
CA VAL A 619 -7.75 -6.02 10.68
C VAL A 619 -7.76 -4.71 11.46
N PHE A 620 -8.54 -4.68 12.54
CA PHE A 620 -8.59 -3.57 13.48
C PHE A 620 -8.27 -4.04 14.89
N ASP A 621 -7.52 -3.22 15.63
CA ASP A 621 -7.22 -3.45 17.04
C ASP A 621 -7.94 -2.39 17.89
N LEU A 622 -8.66 -2.82 18.92
CA LEU A 622 -9.34 -1.94 19.86
C LEU A 622 -8.95 -2.29 21.30
N LYS A 623 -8.28 -1.34 21.97
CA LYS A 623 -8.06 -1.41 23.41
C LYS A 623 -9.37 -1.05 24.11
N LEU A 624 -9.96 -2.03 24.79
CA LEU A 624 -11.19 -1.86 25.55
C LEU A 624 -10.88 -1.43 27.00
N PRO A 625 -11.78 -0.66 27.63
CA PRO A 625 -11.70 -0.40 29.06
C PRO A 625 -11.73 -1.72 29.86
N GLU A 626 -10.99 -1.79 30.97
CA GLU A 626 -10.89 -3.03 31.77
C GLU A 626 -12.26 -3.53 32.30
N GLY A 627 -13.17 -2.59 32.59
CA GLY A 627 -14.54 -2.88 33.04
C GLY A 627 -15.54 -3.16 31.91
N PHE A 628 -15.13 -3.07 30.64
CA PHE A 628 -16.01 -3.38 29.52
C PHE A 628 -16.18 -4.90 29.40
N VAL A 629 -17.44 -5.34 29.26
CA VAL A 629 -17.80 -6.74 29.02
C VAL A 629 -18.71 -6.77 27.79
N PRO A 630 -18.31 -7.44 26.69
CA PRO A 630 -19.17 -7.58 25.51
C PRO A 630 -20.44 -8.37 25.85
N GLN A 631 -21.51 -8.05 25.15
CA GLN A 631 -22.79 -8.76 25.27
C GLN A 631 -23.15 -9.35 23.91
N VAL A 632 -23.79 -10.52 23.93
CA VAL A 632 -24.35 -11.11 22.72
C VAL A 632 -25.49 -10.22 22.23
N GLY A 633 -25.38 -9.70 21.01
CA GLY A 633 -26.41 -8.84 20.42
C GLY A 633 -27.41 -9.63 19.58
N ASP A 634 -27.14 -9.77 18.29
CA ASP A 634 -28.05 -10.29 17.25
C ASP A 634 -28.23 -11.82 17.24
N GLY A 635 -27.51 -12.55 18.11
CA GLY A 635 -27.57 -14.01 18.23
C GLY A 635 -26.60 -14.76 17.31
N GLU A 636 -25.71 -14.08 16.59
CA GLU A 636 -24.64 -14.72 15.82
C GLU A 636 -23.50 -15.25 16.69
N VAL A 637 -23.36 -14.70 17.89
CA VAL A 637 -22.42 -15.11 18.94
C VAL A 637 -23.17 -15.87 20.05
N GLN A 638 -22.59 -16.96 20.54
CA GLN A 638 -23.09 -17.72 21.68
C GLN A 638 -22.63 -17.13 23.02
N GLN A 639 -21.34 -16.80 23.11
CA GLN A 639 -20.70 -16.25 24.31
C GLN A 639 -19.32 -15.66 23.99
N PHE A 640 -18.79 -14.85 24.90
CA PHE A 640 -17.47 -14.26 24.81
C PHE A 640 -16.52 -14.82 25.88
N TYR A 641 -15.23 -14.86 25.55
CA TYR A 641 -14.17 -15.19 26.49
C TYR A 641 -13.11 -14.11 26.50
N LEU A 642 -12.62 -13.78 27.70
CA LEU A 642 -11.41 -12.98 27.86
C LEU A 642 -10.25 -13.89 28.24
N TRP A 643 -9.31 -14.11 27.31
CA TRP A 643 -8.21 -15.05 27.49
C TRP A 643 -6.85 -14.36 27.54
N PRO A 644 -5.91 -14.86 28.35
CA PRO A 644 -4.51 -14.43 28.28
C PRO A 644 -3.93 -14.87 26.92
N LEU A 645 -2.97 -14.10 26.40
CA LEU A 645 -2.40 -14.34 25.07
C LEU A 645 -1.81 -15.75 24.89
N GLU A 646 -1.25 -16.37 25.93
CA GLU A 646 -0.76 -17.75 25.83
C GLU A 646 -1.86 -18.76 25.49
N LYS A 647 -3.04 -18.59 26.07
CA LYS A 647 -4.18 -19.46 25.78
C LYS A 647 -4.73 -19.21 24.36
N VAL A 648 -4.69 -17.96 23.90
CA VAL A 648 -5.05 -17.62 22.52
C VAL A 648 -4.06 -18.28 21.56
N LYS A 649 -2.75 -18.15 21.83
CA LYS A 649 -1.68 -18.78 21.05
C LYS A 649 -1.91 -20.29 20.93
N GLU A 650 -2.09 -21.00 22.04
CA GLU A 650 -2.31 -22.46 22.01
C GLU A 650 -3.56 -22.88 21.23
N ALA A 651 -4.60 -22.03 21.21
CA ALA A 651 -5.81 -22.29 20.44
C ALA A 651 -5.64 -22.11 18.92
N ILE A 652 -4.64 -21.35 18.46
CA ILE A 652 -4.36 -21.17 17.03
C ILE A 652 -3.91 -22.52 16.44
N GLY A 653 -4.51 -22.89 15.30
CA GLY A 653 -4.28 -24.18 14.65
C GLY A 653 -5.05 -25.35 15.26
N SER A 654 -5.86 -25.13 16.30
CA SER A 654 -6.81 -26.12 16.81
C SER A 654 -8.07 -26.22 15.91
N PRO A 655 -8.80 -27.34 15.93
CA PRO A 655 -10.07 -27.47 15.19
C PRO A 655 -11.19 -26.59 15.76
N ASP A 656 -11.02 -26.07 16.98
CA ASP A 656 -12.01 -25.26 17.67
C ASP A 656 -11.97 -23.78 17.27
N PHE A 657 -10.99 -23.35 16.47
CA PHE A 657 -10.86 -21.96 16.01
C PHE A 657 -11.20 -21.86 14.53
N LYS A 658 -12.11 -20.94 14.19
CA LYS A 658 -12.40 -20.58 12.80
C LYS A 658 -11.08 -20.16 12.10
N PRO A 659 -10.76 -20.75 10.93
CA PRO A 659 -9.40 -20.69 10.35
C PRO A 659 -8.88 -19.29 10.06
N ASN A 660 -9.69 -18.44 9.43
CA ASN A 660 -9.30 -17.08 9.11
C ASN A 660 -9.18 -16.19 10.36
N CYS A 661 -10.03 -16.42 11.35
CA CYS A 661 -9.98 -15.71 12.63
C CYS A 661 -8.75 -16.09 13.45
N ALA A 662 -8.34 -17.37 13.39
CA ALA A 662 -7.08 -17.83 13.95
C ALA A 662 -5.87 -17.16 13.28
N MET A 663 -5.92 -16.91 11.97
CA MET A 663 -4.90 -16.13 11.26
C MET A 663 -4.89 -14.67 11.70
N VAL A 664 -6.05 -14.03 11.92
CA VAL A 664 -6.12 -12.67 12.47
C VAL A 664 -5.54 -12.60 13.89
N ALA A 665 -5.80 -13.60 14.72
CA ALA A 665 -5.21 -13.69 16.06
C ALA A 665 -3.69 -13.93 15.99
N LEU A 666 -3.20 -14.73 15.05
CA LEU A 666 -1.77 -14.93 14.81
C LEU A 666 -1.08 -13.61 14.43
N ASP A 667 -1.66 -12.88 13.48
CA ASP A 667 -1.20 -11.55 13.06
C ASP A 667 -1.10 -10.59 14.26
N PHE A 668 -2.11 -10.58 15.15
CA PHE A 668 -2.08 -9.80 16.38
C PHE A 668 -0.90 -10.18 17.29
N LEU A 669 -0.69 -11.48 17.55
CA LEU A 669 0.40 -11.93 18.41
C LEU A 669 1.79 -11.57 17.86
N ILE A 670 1.95 -11.58 16.53
CA ILE A 670 3.18 -11.17 15.84
C ILE A 670 3.39 -9.65 15.98
N ARG A 671 2.39 -8.84 15.61
CA ARG A 671 2.50 -7.37 15.64
C ARG A 671 2.70 -6.80 17.04
N HIS A 672 2.20 -7.47 18.07
CA HIS A 672 2.38 -7.08 19.47
C HIS A 672 3.64 -7.72 20.12
N GLY A 673 4.49 -8.38 19.34
CA GLY A 673 5.77 -8.93 19.82
C GLY A 673 5.65 -10.10 20.79
N TYR A 674 4.49 -10.74 20.86
CA TYR A 674 4.25 -11.93 21.69
C TYR A 674 4.90 -13.17 21.06
N ILE A 675 4.89 -13.25 19.74
CA ILE A 675 5.71 -14.19 18.96
C ILE A 675 6.88 -13.39 18.40
N GLN A 676 8.10 -13.88 18.60
CA GLN A 676 9.34 -13.17 18.23
C GLN A 676 10.17 -14.01 17.26
N PRO A 677 10.95 -13.36 16.37
CA PRO A 677 11.73 -14.06 15.34
C PRO A 677 12.78 -15.02 15.93
N ASP A 678 13.40 -14.68 17.06
CA ASP A 678 14.42 -15.52 17.68
C ASP A 678 13.83 -16.76 18.39
N GLY A 679 12.54 -16.72 18.73
CA GLY A 679 11.85 -17.78 19.47
C GLY A 679 10.96 -18.70 18.62
N GLU A 680 10.70 -18.35 17.36
CA GLU A 680 9.85 -19.11 16.45
C GLU A 680 10.60 -19.46 15.14
N PRO A 681 11.01 -20.73 14.95
CA PRO A 681 11.84 -21.11 13.80
C PRO A 681 11.16 -20.89 12.44
N HIS A 682 9.82 -20.86 12.39
CA HIS A 682 9.05 -20.62 11.17
C HIS A 682 8.56 -19.18 11.03
N TYR A 683 9.07 -18.22 11.80
CA TYR A 683 8.53 -16.86 11.90
C TYR A 683 8.29 -16.20 10.53
N VAL A 684 9.26 -16.30 9.60
CA VAL A 684 9.13 -15.74 8.24
C VAL A 684 8.02 -16.43 7.46
N GLU A 685 7.93 -17.77 7.51
CA GLU A 685 6.85 -18.53 6.85
C GLU A 685 5.47 -18.14 7.42
N LEU A 686 5.39 -17.87 8.73
CA LEU A 686 4.15 -17.41 9.36
C LEU A 686 3.71 -16.04 8.82
N VAL A 687 4.62 -15.07 8.77
CA VAL A 687 4.35 -13.71 8.26
C VAL A 687 3.98 -13.76 6.77
N GLU A 688 4.76 -14.46 5.93
CA GLU A 688 4.47 -14.58 4.51
C GLU A 688 3.13 -15.30 4.23
N GLY A 689 2.80 -16.31 5.05
CA GLY A 689 1.54 -17.04 4.95
C GLY A 689 0.30 -16.18 5.27
N LEU A 690 0.45 -15.12 6.04
CA LEU A 690 -0.62 -14.17 6.38
C LEU A 690 -0.89 -13.14 5.27
N HIS A 691 0.07 -12.90 4.36
CA HIS A 691 0.02 -11.79 3.40
C HIS A 691 0.20 -12.25 1.94
N ARG A 692 -0.51 -13.30 1.51
CA ARG A 692 -0.46 -13.75 0.11
C ARG A 692 -1.18 -12.79 -0.82
N THR A 693 -0.60 -12.55 -2.00
CA THR A 693 -1.21 -11.68 -3.02
C THR A 693 -2.43 -12.33 -3.66
N LEU A 694 -3.52 -11.58 -3.76
CA LEU A 694 -4.79 -11.98 -4.41
C LEU A 694 -4.88 -11.61 -5.89
#